data_AF-E6MR61-F1
#
_entry.id   AF-E6MR61-F1
#
_cell.length_a   1.000
_cell.length_b   1.000
_cell.length_c   1.000
_cell.angle_alpha   90.00
_cell.angle_beta   90.00
_cell.angle_gamma   90.00
#
_symmetry.space_group_name_H-M   'P 1'
#
loop_
_entity.id
_entity.type
_entity.pdbx_description
1 polymer ?
#
loop_
_entity_poly.entity_id
_entity_poly.type
_entity_poly.pdbx_seq_one_letter_code
_entity_poly.pdbx_strand_id
1 'polypeptide(L)'
;MKHAKIINILCCLMTATPLWAQQEYTTAWNEFVTNSPQNVLLDFSYAGYNHGLSLPKEAFPDYTVYNVMDYGAIPDDGKSDRLALKTILSKIDKKPNARAIIYFPEGEFILHTADDDIIDSKTGLKKSECLNFVMGQVIMKGAGRDKTFLTMNDPMLPANEKLLYSSPTLLSFRNNGVKTPAIYANVNGTAQKGTFSVEVDNVSKLKVGDWICLQMKPNTNLQVIKDELLGRTPDHTMTNLLNSGVTVNDYHQIKSIVGNVVTFEEPLMRAVKSGEQWMITEYRYYAEVGVEDLTFRGHSKPNFKHHGSWQDDGAYKPINFVRLVNSWMRRVRFENISECATFQDCANVICYDVEITGNRGHSAVRMASSSRGLIANVYDNTWGYLTSDKYFSDQRTGLGQYHACGVSKPSIGNVIWNCTWGTDDCFESHATQPRATLFDGCKGGFMQLRMGGDITQLPNHLDDLTMWNFTCTATNPDELPFKWWENSNRWYKTLPPTIIGFHGTHVTFADGHTKRDEAHGLEVAPRSLYAAQLQHRLGYLPDWVSELDLQAQAPKKTWDFTIMPTEEEDQLRQDANWESIDDHGKHYYSNKQNIGRSGGTKMLSANEIGPFTSPISANGKAIESWRGLQFGIFVNGNSKPLSAGKLLIAHDEGQRVLRLNAKGIAIVIPNCKKGQTITVHYKSTSKAAKNYLQAEANVEVLQGFTTPDDGALIQESIGKVKADGDVVFTTTNGLFLFDIILKDAMGKPIPAGITNHKLQQKKAQVSMTYNLQGQRVGKSFKGIVIQNGKKIIQK
;
A
#
# COMPACT_ATOMS: atom_id res chain seq x y z
N MET A 1 -32.88 -40.82 -64.74
CA MET A 1 -33.01 -39.35 -64.57
C MET A 1 -33.32 -39.06 -63.12
N LYS A 2 -32.44 -38.29 -62.48
CA LYS A 2 -32.65 -37.25 -61.44
C LYS A 2 -33.86 -37.42 -60.52
N HIS A 3 -33.63 -37.45 -59.21
CA HIS A 3 -34.04 -36.39 -58.26
C HIS A 3 -33.28 -36.60 -56.94
N ALA A 4 -32.41 -35.64 -56.63
CA ALA A 4 -31.53 -35.64 -55.46
C ALA A 4 -32.31 -35.31 -54.19
N LYS A 5 -32.16 -36.12 -53.15
CA LYS A 5 -32.51 -35.76 -51.77
C LYS A 5 -31.28 -35.16 -51.11
N ILE A 6 -31.42 -33.90 -50.70
CA ILE A 6 -30.48 -33.15 -49.88
C ILE A 6 -30.47 -33.81 -48.49
N ILE A 7 -29.35 -34.41 -48.11
CA ILE A 7 -29.05 -34.81 -46.74
C ILE A 7 -28.14 -33.72 -46.18
N ASN A 8 -28.66 -32.96 -45.21
CA ASN A 8 -27.88 -32.01 -44.43
C ASN A 8 -26.90 -32.78 -43.55
N ILE A 9 -25.62 -32.72 -43.89
CA ILE A 9 -24.52 -33.15 -43.03
C ILE A 9 -24.34 -32.07 -41.97
N LEU A 10 -24.74 -32.38 -40.74
CA LEU A 10 -24.44 -31.59 -39.55
C LEU A 10 -22.94 -31.80 -39.24
N CYS A 11 -22.07 -30.93 -39.75
CA CYS A 11 -20.69 -30.86 -39.31
C CYS A 11 -20.64 -30.36 -37.86
N CYS A 12 -20.43 -31.27 -36.91
CA CYS A 12 -20.01 -30.93 -35.56
C CYS A 12 -18.64 -30.24 -35.62
N LEU A 13 -18.64 -28.91 -35.62
CA LEU A 13 -17.48 -28.11 -35.19
C LEU A 13 -17.27 -28.40 -33.69
N MET A 14 -16.42 -29.37 -33.38
CA MET A 14 -15.76 -29.40 -32.08
C MET A 14 -14.83 -28.19 -32.04
N THR A 15 -15.31 -27.07 -31.51
CA THR A 15 -14.45 -26.00 -31.05
C THR A 15 -13.59 -26.58 -29.94
N ALA A 16 -12.32 -26.83 -30.23
CA ALA A 16 -11.32 -27.09 -29.21
C ALA A 16 -11.24 -25.83 -28.34
N THR A 17 -12.00 -25.81 -27.25
CA THR A 17 -11.75 -24.88 -26.15
C THR A 17 -10.32 -25.14 -25.69
N PRO A 18 -9.43 -24.13 -25.63
CA PRO A 18 -8.14 -24.34 -25.00
C PRO A 18 -8.42 -24.78 -23.56
N LEU A 19 -8.09 -26.03 -23.23
CA LEU A 19 -7.89 -26.44 -21.85
C LEU A 19 -6.80 -25.48 -21.34
N TRP A 20 -7.19 -24.45 -20.61
CA TRP A 20 -6.25 -23.80 -19.71
C TRP A 20 -5.85 -24.89 -18.74
N ALA A 21 -4.62 -25.40 -18.88
CA ALA A 21 -4.01 -26.20 -17.84
C ALA A 21 -4.15 -25.39 -16.55
N GLN A 22 -5.03 -25.85 -15.66
CA GLN A 22 -5.19 -25.29 -14.33
C GLN A 22 -3.79 -25.34 -13.73
N GLN A 23 -3.21 -24.17 -13.46
CA GLN A 23 -1.86 -24.09 -12.92
C GLN A 23 -1.85 -24.96 -11.67
N GLU A 24 -1.03 -26.02 -11.64
CA GLU A 24 -0.97 -26.90 -10.47
C GLU A 24 -0.72 -26.02 -9.24
N TYR A 25 -1.55 -26.19 -8.22
CA TYR A 25 -1.39 -25.49 -6.95
C TYR A 25 0.02 -25.73 -6.40
N THR A 26 0.59 -24.72 -5.74
CA THR A 26 1.91 -24.83 -5.14
C THR A 26 1.98 -25.94 -4.09
N THR A 27 3.18 -26.49 -3.90
CA THR A 27 3.46 -27.48 -2.86
C THR A 27 3.09 -26.92 -1.49
N ALA A 28 3.45 -25.66 -1.21
CA ALA A 28 3.07 -24.99 0.03
C ALA A 28 1.55 -24.95 0.27
N TRP A 29 0.75 -24.63 -0.76
CA TRP A 29 -0.72 -24.66 -0.64
C TRP A 29 -1.25 -26.07 -0.39
N ASN A 30 -0.77 -27.05 -1.18
CA ASN A 30 -1.20 -28.44 -1.06
C ASN A 30 -0.88 -29.02 0.33
N GLU A 31 0.29 -28.71 0.88
CA GLU A 31 0.68 -29.11 2.22
C GLU A 31 -0.20 -28.47 3.30
N PHE A 32 -0.60 -27.21 3.13
CA PHE A 32 -1.54 -26.54 4.04
C PHE A 32 -2.91 -27.23 4.03
N VAL A 33 -3.54 -27.40 2.86
CA VAL A 33 -4.90 -27.98 2.77
C VAL A 33 -4.97 -29.45 3.17
N THR A 34 -3.87 -30.19 3.04
CA THR A 34 -3.79 -31.60 3.46
C THR A 34 -3.32 -31.79 4.90
N ASN A 35 -3.06 -30.70 5.64
CA ASN A 35 -2.45 -30.74 6.98
C ASN A 35 -1.15 -31.57 7.02
N SER A 36 -0.33 -31.41 5.99
CA SER A 36 0.95 -32.11 5.88
C SER A 36 1.88 -31.71 7.04
N PRO A 37 2.63 -32.66 7.62
CA PRO A 37 3.70 -32.34 8.58
C PRO A 37 4.83 -31.46 8.00
N GLN A 38 4.91 -31.33 6.66
CA GLN A 38 5.86 -30.46 5.97
C GLN A 38 5.33 -29.03 5.75
N ASN A 39 4.08 -28.75 6.15
CA ASN A 39 3.47 -27.44 5.98
C ASN A 39 4.30 -26.32 6.64
N VAL A 40 4.53 -25.26 5.88
CA VAL A 40 5.25 -24.06 6.33
C VAL A 40 4.33 -22.84 6.50
N LEU A 41 3.05 -22.95 6.13
CA LEU A 41 2.08 -21.86 6.15
C LEU A 41 1.28 -21.86 7.46
N LEU A 42 1.05 -20.68 8.02
CA LEU A 42 0.10 -20.46 9.10
C LEU A 42 -1.29 -20.13 8.54
N ASP A 43 -2.34 -20.30 9.33
CA ASP A 43 -3.70 -19.94 8.93
C ASP A 43 -3.99 -18.45 9.23
N PHE A 44 -3.86 -17.62 8.20
CA PHE A 44 -4.08 -16.17 8.28
C PHE A 44 -5.54 -15.76 8.07
N SER A 45 -6.47 -16.71 7.84
CA SER A 45 -7.87 -16.43 7.49
C SER A 45 -8.66 -15.67 8.57
N TYR A 46 -8.14 -15.59 9.80
CA TYR A 46 -8.74 -14.86 10.92
C TYR A 46 -8.41 -13.37 10.94
N ALA A 47 -7.54 -12.89 10.06
CA ALA A 47 -7.20 -11.47 10.01
C ALA A 47 -8.36 -10.60 9.48
N GLY A 48 -8.46 -9.38 10.02
CA GLY A 48 -9.44 -8.37 9.62
C GLY A 48 -10.67 -8.30 10.52
N TYR A 49 -11.58 -7.40 10.16
CA TYR A 49 -12.80 -7.13 10.93
C TYR A 49 -13.61 -8.41 11.14
N ASN A 50 -14.10 -8.61 12.37
CA ASN A 50 -14.96 -9.74 12.70
C ASN A 50 -14.36 -11.09 12.23
N HIS A 51 -13.06 -11.30 12.46
CA HIS A 51 -12.34 -12.52 12.08
C HIS A 51 -12.32 -12.81 10.57
N GLY A 52 -12.45 -11.79 9.73
CA GLY A 52 -12.53 -11.94 8.27
C GLY A 52 -13.89 -12.42 7.76
N LEU A 53 -14.93 -12.45 8.62
CA LEU A 53 -16.27 -12.89 8.23
C LEU A 53 -17.03 -11.82 7.42
N SER A 54 -16.73 -10.54 7.63
CA SER A 54 -17.46 -9.43 7.02
C SER A 54 -16.63 -8.14 6.98
N LEU A 55 -17.15 -7.13 6.29
CA LEU A 55 -16.73 -5.74 6.46
C LEU A 55 -17.62 -5.03 7.52
N PRO A 56 -17.17 -3.89 8.07
CA PRO A 56 -18.03 -3.02 8.88
C PRO A 56 -19.28 -2.58 8.10
N LYS A 57 -20.41 -2.43 8.80
CA LYS A 57 -21.68 -1.97 8.19
C LYS A 57 -21.50 -0.61 7.50
N GLU A 58 -22.22 -0.37 6.40
CA GLU A 58 -22.20 0.92 5.70
C GLU A 58 -23.11 1.98 6.37
N ALA A 59 -24.11 1.56 7.13
CA ALA A 59 -25.07 2.46 7.78
C ALA A 59 -25.30 2.10 9.26
N PHE A 60 -25.50 3.13 10.08
CA PHE A 60 -25.72 3.03 11.52
C PHE A 60 -26.93 3.90 11.90
N PRO A 61 -28.17 3.53 11.51
CA PRO A 61 -29.36 4.37 11.70
C PRO A 61 -29.64 4.70 13.16
N ASP A 62 -29.20 3.85 14.09
CA ASP A 62 -29.41 4.06 15.53
C ASP A 62 -28.30 4.87 16.21
N TYR A 63 -27.35 5.42 15.45
CA TYR A 63 -26.28 6.27 16.00
C TYR A 63 -26.72 7.74 15.96
N THR A 64 -26.35 8.49 16.99
CA THR A 64 -26.55 9.94 17.01
C THR A 64 -25.52 10.60 16.11
N VAL A 65 -25.98 11.40 15.15
CA VAL A 65 -25.10 12.18 14.26
C VAL A 65 -24.80 13.54 14.89
N TYR A 66 -23.52 13.84 15.03
CA TYR A 66 -22.98 15.13 15.45
C TYR A 66 -22.33 15.76 14.21
N ASN A 67 -23.08 16.59 13.48
CA ASN A 67 -22.52 17.35 12.36
C ASN A 67 -21.65 18.48 12.93
N VAL A 68 -20.38 18.55 12.52
CA VAL A 68 -19.42 19.53 13.06
C VAL A 68 -19.84 20.99 12.87
N MET A 69 -20.61 21.29 11.82
CA MET A 69 -21.10 22.65 11.56
C MET A 69 -22.09 23.12 12.63
N ASP A 70 -22.85 22.22 13.24
CA ASP A 70 -23.79 22.55 14.34
C ASP A 70 -23.05 22.95 15.63
N TYR A 71 -21.72 22.74 15.66
CA TYR A 71 -20.84 23.06 16.78
C TYR A 71 -19.82 24.15 16.42
N GLY A 72 -20.05 24.87 15.33
CA GLY A 72 -19.29 26.07 14.95
C GLY A 72 -18.12 25.84 13.99
N ALA A 73 -17.97 24.64 13.43
CA ALA A 73 -17.04 24.43 12.32
C ALA A 73 -17.55 25.10 11.04
N ILE A 74 -16.69 25.75 10.27
CA ILE A 74 -17.02 26.42 9.01
C ILE A 74 -15.98 25.99 7.98
N PRO A 75 -16.35 25.14 7.01
CA PRO A 75 -15.38 24.69 6.01
C PRO A 75 -14.90 25.85 5.14
N ASP A 76 -13.67 25.71 4.62
CA ASP A 76 -13.07 26.58 3.60
C ASP A 76 -12.88 28.06 4.03
N ASP A 77 -12.97 28.39 5.33
CA ASP A 77 -12.82 29.77 5.83
C ASP A 77 -11.38 30.13 6.24
N GLY A 78 -10.46 29.17 6.15
CA GLY A 78 -9.04 29.32 6.48
C GLY A 78 -8.74 29.40 7.99
N LYS A 79 -9.69 29.05 8.87
CA LYS A 79 -9.51 29.06 10.33
C LYS A 79 -9.65 27.67 10.94
N SER A 80 -9.19 27.54 12.18
CA SER A 80 -9.24 26.27 12.91
C SER A 80 -10.66 25.91 13.36
N ASP A 81 -11.11 24.72 12.94
CA ASP A 81 -12.36 24.05 13.35
C ASP A 81 -12.19 23.17 14.59
N ARG A 82 -10.98 23.14 15.16
CA ARG A 82 -10.60 22.26 16.26
C ARG A 82 -11.52 22.38 17.48
N LEU A 83 -12.03 23.59 17.75
CA LEU A 83 -12.93 23.83 18.90
C LEU A 83 -14.28 23.11 18.75
N ALA A 84 -14.83 23.03 17.54
CA ALA A 84 -16.09 22.32 17.27
C ALA A 84 -15.93 20.82 17.61
N LEU A 85 -14.82 20.23 17.16
CA LEU A 85 -14.49 18.84 17.46
C LEU A 85 -14.28 18.62 18.97
N LYS A 86 -13.53 19.49 19.66
CA LYS A 86 -13.36 19.43 21.12
C LYS A 86 -14.72 19.46 21.86
N THR A 87 -15.63 20.32 21.40
CA THR A 87 -16.98 20.46 21.97
C THR A 87 -17.78 19.17 21.83
N ILE A 88 -17.75 18.54 20.65
CA ILE A 88 -18.42 17.26 20.40
C ILE A 88 -17.83 16.15 21.27
N LEU A 89 -16.50 16.05 21.36
CA LEU A 89 -15.83 15.05 22.20
C LEU A 89 -16.22 15.18 23.67
N SER A 90 -16.32 16.41 24.19
CA SER A 90 -16.81 16.67 25.54
C SER A 90 -18.27 16.28 25.73
N LYS A 91 -19.11 16.46 24.70
CA LYS A 91 -20.54 16.13 24.75
C LYS A 91 -20.81 14.62 24.72
N ILE A 92 -20.01 13.86 23.98
CA ILE A 92 -20.11 12.39 23.94
C ILE A 92 -19.64 11.77 25.26
N ASP A 93 -18.64 12.38 25.91
CA ASP A 93 -18.18 12.08 27.27
C ASP A 93 -17.64 10.65 27.49
N LYS A 94 -16.62 10.27 26.71
CA LYS A 94 -15.77 9.07 26.92
C LYS A 94 -16.52 7.73 27.13
N LYS A 95 -17.64 7.53 26.43
CA LYS A 95 -18.51 6.35 26.61
C LYS A 95 -17.99 5.11 25.85
N PRO A 96 -17.94 3.92 26.46
CA PRO A 96 -17.63 2.67 25.74
C PRO A 96 -18.60 2.34 24.61
N ASN A 97 -19.87 2.73 24.75
CA ASN A 97 -20.95 2.52 23.76
C ASN A 97 -21.52 3.88 23.34
N ALA A 98 -20.68 4.73 22.73
CA ALA A 98 -21.06 6.10 22.39
C ALA A 98 -22.22 6.16 21.38
N ARG A 99 -22.30 5.18 20.47
CA ARG A 99 -23.28 5.14 19.35
C ARG A 99 -23.36 6.48 18.64
N ALA A 100 -22.21 6.99 18.22
CA ALA A 100 -22.05 8.34 17.71
C ALA A 100 -21.37 8.34 16.34
N ILE A 101 -21.89 9.17 15.43
CA ILE A 101 -21.20 9.55 14.19
C ILE A 101 -20.81 11.02 14.32
N ILE A 102 -19.53 11.32 14.22
CA ILE A 102 -19.03 12.69 14.08
C ILE A 102 -18.88 12.93 12.59
N TYR A 103 -19.79 13.72 12.04
CA TYR A 103 -19.93 13.91 10.59
C TYR A 103 -19.32 15.23 10.15
N PHE A 104 -18.41 15.14 9.18
CA PHE A 104 -17.80 16.25 8.46
C PHE A 104 -18.42 16.31 7.06
N PRO A 105 -19.19 17.36 6.71
CA PRO A 105 -19.73 17.51 5.36
C PRO A 105 -18.63 17.82 4.32
N GLU A 106 -19.03 18.09 3.09
CA GLU A 106 -18.11 18.53 2.02
C GLU A 106 -17.44 19.87 2.39
N GLY A 107 -16.14 19.98 2.10
CA GLY A 107 -15.30 21.14 2.42
C GLY A 107 -14.00 20.77 3.15
N GLU A 108 -13.12 21.75 3.29
CA GLU A 108 -11.89 21.66 4.09
C GLU A 108 -12.10 22.16 5.51
N PHE A 109 -11.73 21.33 6.49
CA PHE A 109 -11.77 21.64 7.91
C PHE A 109 -10.36 21.62 8.48
N ILE A 110 -9.92 22.72 9.09
CA ILE A 110 -8.56 22.81 9.66
C ILE A 110 -8.60 22.36 11.12
N LEU A 111 -7.93 21.26 11.43
CA LEU A 111 -7.93 20.68 12.78
C LEU A 111 -6.68 21.03 13.61
N HIS A 112 -5.69 21.68 12.98
CA HIS A 112 -4.50 22.16 13.67
C HIS A 112 -3.86 23.36 12.95
N THR A 113 -3.59 24.40 13.74
CA THR A 113 -2.78 25.58 13.42
C THR A 113 -1.82 25.89 14.57
N ALA A 114 -0.84 26.77 14.37
CA ALA A 114 0.08 27.22 15.43
C ALA A 114 -0.61 27.97 16.58
N ASP A 115 -1.86 28.43 16.38
CA ASP A 115 -2.71 29.04 17.41
C ASP A 115 -3.38 27.98 18.32
N ASP A 116 -3.44 26.72 17.87
CA ASP A 116 -3.93 25.60 18.66
C ASP A 116 -2.88 25.02 19.62
N ASP A 117 -1.63 25.43 19.48
CA ASP A 117 -0.53 25.03 20.36
C ASP A 117 -0.67 25.65 21.75
N ILE A 118 -0.30 24.86 22.76
CA ILE A 118 -0.34 25.30 24.16
C ILE A 118 1.07 25.49 24.71
N ILE A 119 1.17 26.24 25.81
CA ILE A 119 2.42 26.32 26.59
C ILE A 119 2.52 25.09 27.50
N ASP A 120 3.58 24.31 27.35
CA ASP A 120 3.90 23.24 28.28
C ASP A 120 4.26 23.82 29.65
N SER A 121 3.48 23.47 30.68
CA SER A 121 3.67 24.03 32.03
C SER A 121 4.99 23.59 32.69
N LYS A 122 5.66 22.55 32.21
CA LYS A 122 6.93 22.05 32.75
C LYS A 122 8.13 22.70 32.08
N THR A 123 8.05 22.97 30.77
CA THR A 123 9.19 23.50 30.00
C THR A 123 9.05 24.98 29.63
N GLY A 124 7.84 25.54 29.66
CA GLY A 124 7.54 26.90 29.20
C GLY A 124 7.53 27.05 27.67
N LEU A 125 7.70 25.96 26.91
CA LEU A 125 7.76 25.96 25.45
C LEU A 125 6.39 25.63 24.86
N LYS A 126 6.13 26.09 23.62
CA LYS A 126 4.95 25.66 22.85
C LYS A 126 5.02 24.16 22.56
N LYS A 127 3.88 23.49 22.60
CA LYS A 127 3.68 22.12 22.14
C LYS A 127 2.29 21.95 21.53
N SER A 128 2.17 20.98 20.64
CA SER A 128 0.87 20.57 20.12
C SER A 128 0.23 19.51 21.01
N GLU A 129 -1.10 19.44 21.00
CA GLU A 129 -1.86 18.44 21.75
C GLU A 129 -2.57 17.45 20.82
N CYS A 130 -2.67 16.21 21.28
CA CYS A 130 -3.47 15.19 20.63
C CYS A 130 -4.94 15.28 21.07
N LEU A 131 -5.88 15.20 20.11
CA LEU A 131 -7.30 15.01 20.37
C LEU A 131 -7.60 13.52 20.58
N ASN A 132 -7.90 13.15 21.82
CA ASN A 132 -8.11 11.75 22.20
C ASN A 132 -9.60 11.38 22.17
N PHE A 133 -9.94 10.36 21.37
CA PHE A 133 -11.26 9.73 21.32
C PHE A 133 -11.22 8.51 22.23
N VAL A 134 -11.55 8.74 23.51
CA VAL A 134 -11.54 7.69 24.54
C VAL A 134 -12.93 7.09 24.68
N MET A 135 -13.42 6.47 23.60
CA MET A 135 -14.80 5.98 23.47
C MET A 135 -14.89 4.85 22.43
N GLY A 136 -15.90 3.98 22.56
CA GLY A 136 -16.21 2.92 21.59
C GLY A 136 -17.53 3.19 20.87
N GLN A 137 -17.82 2.45 19.79
CA GLN A 137 -18.99 2.70 18.94
C GLN A 137 -19.05 4.15 18.44
N VAL A 138 -17.90 4.69 18.00
CA VAL A 138 -17.77 6.04 17.44
C VAL A 138 -17.22 5.97 16.02
N ILE A 139 -17.80 6.75 15.12
CA ILE A 139 -17.37 6.82 13.73
C ILE A 139 -17.07 8.28 13.39
N MET A 140 -15.87 8.57 12.90
CA MET A 140 -15.57 9.84 12.24
C MET A 140 -15.78 9.64 10.74
N LYS A 141 -16.73 10.39 10.16
CA LYS A 141 -17.19 10.18 8.79
C LYS A 141 -17.18 11.48 7.99
N GLY A 142 -16.60 11.45 6.79
CA GLY A 142 -16.73 12.53 5.81
C GLY A 142 -17.85 12.29 4.77
N ALA A 143 -18.02 13.23 3.85
CA ALA A 143 -18.95 13.13 2.71
C ALA A 143 -18.38 12.31 1.53
N GLY A 144 -17.12 11.90 1.60
CA GLY A 144 -16.36 11.20 0.57
C GLY A 144 -14.91 11.66 0.56
N ARG A 145 -13.97 10.76 0.23
CA ARG A 145 -12.53 11.09 0.26
C ARG A 145 -12.16 12.29 -0.60
N ASP A 146 -12.83 12.49 -1.73
CA ASP A 146 -12.59 13.61 -2.65
C ASP A 146 -13.44 14.86 -2.32
N LYS A 147 -14.12 14.87 -1.17
CA LYS A 147 -15.07 15.93 -0.77
C LYS A 147 -14.76 16.55 0.58
N THR A 148 -14.30 15.75 1.54
CA THR A 148 -14.03 16.20 2.90
C THR A 148 -12.55 16.13 3.18
N PHE A 149 -11.95 17.26 3.55
CA PHE A 149 -10.52 17.37 3.85
C PHE A 149 -10.34 17.78 5.31
N LEU A 150 -9.53 17.02 6.06
CA LEU A 150 -9.14 17.33 7.44
C LEU A 150 -7.67 17.74 7.43
N THR A 151 -7.43 19.03 7.60
CA THR A 151 -6.14 19.65 7.33
C THR A 151 -5.36 19.97 8.61
N MET A 152 -4.08 19.62 8.60
CA MET A 152 -3.05 20.07 9.53
C MET A 152 -2.29 21.21 8.85
N ASN A 153 -2.73 22.44 9.05
CA ASN A 153 -2.16 23.59 8.34
C ASN A 153 -0.75 23.93 8.84
N ASP A 154 -0.50 23.69 10.13
CA ASP A 154 0.82 23.81 10.76
C ASP A 154 1.33 22.44 11.24
N PRO A 155 2.64 22.30 11.51
CA PRO A 155 3.20 21.05 12.02
C PRO A 155 2.79 20.78 13.48
N MET A 156 2.69 19.49 13.85
CA MET A 156 2.57 19.06 15.24
C MET A 156 3.93 19.19 15.92
N LEU A 157 4.05 20.18 16.81
CA LEU A 157 5.26 20.47 17.56
C LEU A 157 5.64 19.30 18.48
N PRO A 158 6.88 18.81 18.41
CA PRO A 158 7.38 17.76 19.29
C PRO A 158 7.54 18.25 20.73
N ALA A 159 7.43 17.33 21.67
CA ALA A 159 7.80 17.62 23.06
C ALA A 159 9.31 17.92 23.21
N ASN A 160 10.14 17.41 22.28
CA ASN A 160 11.57 17.67 22.20
C ASN A 160 12.05 17.59 20.75
N GLU A 161 12.43 18.71 20.15
CA GLU A 161 12.89 18.79 18.75
C GLU A 161 14.13 17.93 18.44
N LYS A 162 14.92 17.55 19.47
CA LYS A 162 16.06 16.61 19.31
C LYS A 162 15.62 15.15 19.18
N LEU A 163 14.38 14.84 19.55
CA LEU A 163 13.78 13.51 19.41
C LEU A 163 12.85 13.54 18.20
N LEU A 164 13.36 13.08 17.05
CA LEU A 164 12.71 13.17 15.74
C LEU A 164 11.29 12.56 15.71
N TYR A 165 11.05 11.54 16.53
CA TYR A 165 9.78 10.82 16.62
C TYR A 165 8.77 11.44 17.61
N SER A 166 9.13 12.50 18.36
CA SER A 166 8.36 12.95 19.52
C SER A 166 7.20 13.91 19.21
N SER A 167 6.96 14.23 17.93
CA SER A 167 5.73 14.90 17.50
C SER A 167 4.51 14.05 17.81
N PRO A 168 3.50 14.61 18.50
CA PRO A 168 2.27 13.91 18.80
C PRO A 168 1.41 13.72 17.55
N THR A 169 0.60 12.66 17.56
CA THR A 169 -0.46 12.48 16.57
C THR A 169 -1.58 13.49 16.80
N LEU A 170 -2.19 14.02 15.73
CA LEU A 170 -3.35 14.92 15.81
C LEU A 170 -4.55 14.23 16.47
N LEU A 171 -4.96 13.07 15.97
CA LEU A 171 -6.11 12.30 16.45
C LEU A 171 -5.66 10.95 17.03
N SER A 172 -6.19 10.57 18.19
CA SER A 172 -5.95 9.24 18.78
C SER A 172 -7.25 8.58 19.21
N PHE A 173 -7.65 7.54 18.48
CA PHE A 173 -8.77 6.67 18.85
C PHE A 173 -8.27 5.58 19.78
N ARG A 174 -8.67 5.62 21.05
CA ARG A 174 -7.95 4.81 22.05
C ARG A 174 -8.73 4.35 23.25
N ASN A 175 -8.38 3.17 23.72
CA ASN A 175 -8.48 2.83 25.14
C ASN A 175 -7.12 3.09 25.81
N ASN A 176 -7.10 3.77 26.96
CA ASN A 176 -5.85 4.10 27.67
C ASN A 176 -5.20 2.90 28.38
N GLY A 177 -5.88 1.74 28.41
CA GLY A 177 -5.38 0.56 29.10
C GLY A 177 -5.29 0.75 30.61
N VAL A 178 -4.41 -0.04 31.22
CA VAL A 178 -3.97 0.09 32.61
C VAL A 178 -2.47 -0.13 32.69
N LYS A 179 -1.82 0.53 33.67
CA LYS A 179 -0.38 0.41 33.90
C LYS A 179 0.04 -1.03 34.25
N THR A 180 -0.82 -1.75 34.96
CA THR A 180 -0.57 -3.13 35.40
C THR A 180 -1.81 -3.97 35.11
N PRO A 181 -1.88 -4.61 33.93
CA PRO A 181 -2.99 -5.52 33.59
C PRO A 181 -3.14 -6.63 34.63
N ALA A 182 -4.37 -6.94 35.00
CA ALA A 182 -4.63 -8.07 35.89
C ALA A 182 -4.27 -9.40 35.19
N ILE A 183 -3.64 -10.30 35.92
CA ILE A 183 -3.49 -11.70 35.50
C ILE A 183 -4.79 -12.42 35.82
N TYR A 184 -5.43 -12.96 34.79
CA TYR A 184 -6.66 -13.72 34.92
C TYR A 184 -6.38 -15.19 35.21
N ALA A 185 -5.38 -15.77 34.54
CA ALA A 185 -4.97 -17.16 34.72
C ALA A 185 -3.51 -17.37 34.33
N ASN A 186 -2.84 -18.35 34.93
CA ASN A 186 -1.57 -18.87 34.42
C ASN A 186 -1.86 -20.04 33.47
N VAL A 187 -1.08 -20.11 32.39
CA VAL A 187 -1.21 -21.20 31.41
C VAL A 187 -0.36 -22.38 31.86
N ASN A 188 -0.99 -23.54 31.97
CA ASN A 188 -0.37 -24.81 32.31
C ASN A 188 -0.12 -25.60 31.02
N GLY A 189 1.07 -26.20 30.91
CA GLY A 189 1.40 -27.12 29.82
C GLY A 189 1.86 -26.44 28.53
N THR A 190 1.64 -27.13 27.41
CA THR A 190 2.16 -26.79 26.08
C THR A 190 1.01 -26.83 25.08
N ALA A 191 0.96 -25.85 24.17
CA ALA A 191 0.02 -25.85 23.04
C ALA A 191 0.78 -25.67 21.73
N GLN A 192 0.42 -26.46 20.72
CA GLN A 192 1.11 -26.44 19.43
C GLN A 192 0.68 -25.22 18.61
N LYS A 193 1.60 -24.70 17.81
CA LYS A 193 1.31 -23.66 16.81
C LYS A 193 0.20 -24.18 15.86
N GLY A 194 -0.80 -23.34 15.57
CA GLY A 194 -1.98 -23.69 14.76
C GLY A 194 -3.15 -24.28 15.55
N THR A 195 -2.98 -24.62 16.84
CA THR A 195 -4.10 -25.04 17.71
C THR A 195 -4.85 -23.83 18.27
N PHE A 196 -5.99 -24.04 18.94
CA PHE A 196 -6.90 -22.98 19.36
C PHE A 196 -7.07 -22.90 20.88
N SER A 197 -6.31 -23.66 21.67
CA SER A 197 -6.62 -23.80 23.10
C SER A 197 -5.40 -23.88 23.98
N VAL A 198 -5.58 -23.39 25.20
CA VAL A 198 -4.62 -23.50 26.29
C VAL A 198 -5.32 -24.05 27.54
N GLU A 199 -4.59 -24.83 28.32
CA GLU A 199 -5.03 -25.24 29.64
C GLU A 199 -4.55 -24.19 30.67
N VAL A 200 -5.40 -23.83 31.62
CA VAL A 200 -5.08 -22.82 32.64
C VAL A 200 -5.31 -23.33 34.05
N ASP A 201 -4.74 -22.64 35.04
CA ASP A 201 -4.95 -22.96 36.45
C ASP A 201 -6.35 -22.56 36.96
N ASN A 202 -6.93 -21.50 36.41
CA ASN A 202 -8.18 -20.93 36.89
C ASN A 202 -8.93 -20.17 35.79
N VAL A 203 -10.22 -20.49 35.60
CA VAL A 203 -11.10 -19.83 34.62
C VAL A 203 -12.11 -18.85 35.24
N SER A 204 -12.14 -18.69 36.57
CA SER A 204 -13.17 -17.91 37.29
C SER A 204 -13.30 -16.44 36.88
N LYS A 205 -12.25 -15.86 36.29
CA LYS A 205 -12.22 -14.47 35.79
C LYS A 205 -12.46 -14.35 34.27
N LEU A 206 -12.60 -15.47 33.57
CA LEU A 206 -12.72 -15.53 32.11
C LEU A 206 -14.18 -15.78 31.72
N LYS A 207 -14.63 -15.16 30.63
CA LYS A 207 -15.95 -15.38 30.06
C LYS A 207 -15.87 -15.59 28.56
N VAL A 208 -16.77 -16.41 28.04
CA VAL A 208 -16.97 -16.54 26.60
C VAL A 208 -17.33 -15.18 26.00
N GLY A 209 -16.69 -14.83 24.89
CA GLY A 209 -16.82 -13.55 24.21
C GLY A 209 -15.82 -12.47 24.68
N ASP A 210 -15.12 -12.67 25.81
CA ASP A 210 -14.10 -11.73 26.26
C ASP A 210 -12.92 -11.69 25.28
N TRP A 211 -12.40 -10.49 25.05
CA TRP A 211 -11.07 -10.34 24.46
C TRP A 211 -10.01 -10.29 25.57
N ILE A 212 -8.97 -11.10 25.40
CA ILE A 212 -7.85 -11.22 26.35
C ILE A 212 -6.51 -11.06 25.64
N CYS A 213 -5.44 -10.91 26.40
CA CYS A 213 -4.08 -11.05 25.89
C CYS A 213 -3.45 -12.33 26.45
N LEU A 214 -3.18 -13.29 25.57
CA LEU A 214 -2.31 -14.42 25.86
C LEU A 214 -0.87 -13.91 25.78
N GLN A 215 -0.26 -13.75 26.94
CA GLN A 215 1.03 -13.11 27.09
C GLN A 215 2.08 -14.12 27.57
N MET A 216 3.24 -14.09 26.93
CA MET A 216 4.45 -14.63 27.53
C MET A 216 5.11 -13.53 28.35
N LYS A 217 5.34 -13.76 29.64
CA LYS A 217 6.09 -12.80 30.46
C LYS A 217 7.45 -12.57 29.79
N PRO A 218 7.92 -11.31 29.64
CA PRO A 218 9.18 -11.01 28.96
C PRO A 218 10.31 -11.89 29.51
N ASN A 219 10.96 -12.66 28.61
CA ASN A 219 11.82 -13.77 28.99
C ASN A 219 13.25 -13.56 28.51
N THR A 220 14.14 -13.21 29.43
CA THR A 220 15.57 -12.93 29.18
C THR A 220 16.45 -14.18 29.21
N ASN A 221 15.88 -15.37 29.37
CA ASN A 221 16.64 -16.61 29.34
C ASN A 221 17.31 -16.77 27.96
N LEU A 222 18.63 -16.91 27.94
CA LEU A 222 19.41 -17.00 26.70
C LEU A 222 19.01 -18.20 25.84
N GLN A 223 18.59 -19.32 26.43
CA GLN A 223 18.11 -20.46 25.67
C GLN A 223 16.79 -20.14 24.97
N VAL A 224 15.86 -19.46 25.65
CA VAL A 224 14.58 -19.02 25.05
C VAL A 224 14.83 -18.02 23.92
N ILE A 225 15.77 -17.09 24.10
CA ILE A 225 16.19 -16.16 23.04
C ILE A 225 16.76 -16.92 21.85
N LYS A 226 17.68 -17.87 22.07
CA LYS A 226 18.26 -18.68 20.99
C LYS A 226 17.21 -19.50 20.27
N ASP A 227 16.27 -20.10 21.00
CA ASP A 227 15.18 -20.87 20.42
C ASP A 227 14.27 -19.99 19.55
N GLU A 228 13.93 -18.78 20.00
CA GLU A 228 13.17 -17.80 19.21
C GLU A 228 13.94 -17.36 17.96
N LEU A 229 15.27 -17.36 18.01
CA LEU A 229 16.18 -17.06 16.88
C LEU A 229 16.59 -18.30 16.06
N LEU A 230 15.89 -19.43 16.21
CA LEU A 230 16.18 -20.68 15.49
C LEU A 230 17.63 -21.18 15.69
N GLY A 231 18.11 -21.08 16.93
CA GLY A 231 19.45 -21.49 17.35
C GLY A 231 20.56 -20.45 17.09
N ARG A 232 20.24 -19.32 16.47
CA ARG A 232 21.22 -18.26 16.18
C ARG A 232 21.62 -17.52 17.45
N THR A 233 22.89 -17.09 17.49
CA THR A 233 23.38 -16.22 18.56
C THR A 233 22.88 -14.79 18.32
N PRO A 234 22.22 -14.14 19.29
CA PRO A 234 21.85 -12.73 19.17
C PRO A 234 23.10 -11.86 19.06
N ASP A 235 23.03 -10.81 18.25
CA ASP A 235 24.08 -9.79 18.17
C ASP A 235 24.08 -8.97 19.47
N HIS A 236 25.27 -8.59 19.97
CA HIS A 236 25.37 -7.80 21.20
C HIS A 236 24.64 -6.45 21.12
N THR A 237 24.46 -5.95 19.89
CA THR A 237 23.75 -4.70 19.64
C THR A 237 22.23 -4.82 19.80
N MET A 238 21.64 -6.03 19.78
CA MET A 238 20.21 -6.31 20.00
C MET A 238 19.78 -6.14 21.46
N THR A 239 20.08 -4.99 22.04
CA THR A 239 19.91 -4.76 23.49
C THR A 239 18.45 -4.82 23.92
N ASN A 240 17.47 -4.49 23.06
CA ASN A 240 16.05 -4.70 23.38
C ASN A 240 15.76 -6.18 23.65
N LEU A 241 16.15 -7.08 22.73
CA LEU A 241 15.95 -8.52 22.87
C LEU A 241 16.74 -9.10 24.05
N LEU A 242 17.99 -8.67 24.24
CA LEU A 242 18.86 -9.18 25.31
C LEU A 242 18.41 -8.72 26.71
N ASN A 243 17.97 -7.47 26.85
CA ASN A 243 17.63 -6.89 28.15
C ASN A 243 16.15 -7.06 28.51
N SER A 244 15.25 -6.97 27.51
CA SER A 244 13.80 -7.14 27.74
C SER A 244 13.37 -8.59 27.55
N GLY A 245 14.13 -9.37 26.78
CA GLY A 245 13.82 -10.76 26.50
C GLY A 245 12.84 -10.94 25.35
N VAL A 246 12.52 -12.22 25.08
CA VAL A 246 11.48 -12.57 24.13
C VAL A 246 10.13 -12.11 24.68
N THR A 247 9.38 -11.35 23.88
CA THR A 247 8.07 -10.81 24.25
C THR A 247 7.01 -11.29 23.27
N VAL A 248 5.89 -11.79 23.81
CA VAL A 248 4.72 -12.20 23.02
C VAL A 248 3.47 -11.63 23.68
N ASN A 249 2.74 -10.81 22.93
CA ASN A 249 1.39 -10.36 23.26
C ASN A 249 0.49 -10.84 22.13
N ASP A 250 -0.38 -11.82 22.41
CA ASP A 250 -1.29 -12.34 21.42
C ASP A 250 -2.75 -12.14 21.84
N TYR A 251 -3.48 -11.28 21.13
CA TYR A 251 -4.87 -10.96 21.46
C TYR A 251 -5.83 -11.97 20.85
N HIS A 252 -6.76 -12.46 21.68
CA HIS A 252 -7.71 -13.50 21.32
C HIS A 252 -9.09 -13.21 21.88
N GLN A 253 -10.13 -13.63 21.14
CA GLN A 253 -11.48 -13.73 21.67
C GLN A 253 -11.75 -15.15 22.20
N ILE A 254 -12.33 -15.26 23.40
CA ILE A 254 -12.69 -16.56 23.99
C ILE A 254 -13.94 -17.12 23.30
N LYS A 255 -13.81 -18.28 22.65
CA LYS A 255 -14.90 -19.03 22.00
C LYS A 255 -15.64 -19.93 22.98
N SER A 256 -14.92 -20.68 23.81
CA SER A 256 -15.52 -21.59 24.79
C SER A 256 -14.59 -21.85 25.98
N ILE A 257 -15.19 -22.30 27.09
CA ILE A 257 -14.48 -22.72 28.29
C ILE A 257 -15.08 -24.07 28.72
N VAL A 258 -14.25 -25.11 28.79
CA VAL A 258 -14.65 -26.45 29.23
C VAL A 258 -13.67 -26.93 30.29
N GLY A 259 -14.13 -27.00 31.54
CA GLY A 259 -13.23 -27.21 32.68
C GLY A 259 -12.18 -26.10 32.74
N ASN A 260 -10.90 -26.48 32.68
CA ASN A 260 -9.76 -25.56 32.68
C ASN A 260 -9.18 -25.29 31.29
N VAL A 261 -9.85 -25.75 30.23
CA VAL A 261 -9.42 -25.50 28.85
C VAL A 261 -10.15 -24.28 28.31
N VAL A 262 -9.39 -23.29 27.87
CA VAL A 262 -9.88 -22.08 27.21
C VAL A 262 -9.61 -22.22 25.72
N THR A 263 -10.67 -22.16 24.92
CA THR A 263 -10.58 -22.19 23.45
C THR A 263 -10.84 -20.80 22.89
N PHE A 264 -9.96 -20.35 22.00
CA PHE A 264 -10.05 -19.07 21.30
C PHE A 264 -10.76 -19.21 19.95
N GLU A 265 -11.21 -18.09 19.38
CA GLU A 265 -11.68 -18.05 18.00
C GLU A 265 -10.51 -18.20 17.01
N GLU A 266 -9.36 -17.60 17.29
CA GLU A 266 -8.19 -17.58 16.41
C GLU A 266 -7.15 -18.65 16.77
N PRO A 267 -6.39 -19.17 15.78
CA PRO A 267 -5.31 -20.11 16.06
C PRO A 267 -4.11 -19.41 16.72
N LEU A 268 -3.39 -20.18 17.52
CA LEU A 268 -2.10 -19.80 18.09
C LEU A 268 -1.06 -19.67 16.98
N MET A 269 -0.51 -18.47 16.79
CA MET A 269 0.49 -18.19 15.75
C MET A 269 1.92 -18.47 16.23
N ARG A 270 2.11 -18.66 17.54
CA ARG A 270 3.32 -19.16 18.18
C ARG A 270 2.92 -20.29 19.13
N ALA A 271 3.73 -21.34 19.19
CA ALA A 271 3.53 -22.39 20.20
C ALA A 271 3.68 -21.81 21.61
N VAL A 272 2.86 -22.31 22.54
CA VAL A 272 3.00 -22.10 23.98
C VAL A 272 3.84 -23.25 24.52
N LYS A 273 5.00 -22.97 25.12
CA LYS A 273 5.85 -24.01 25.69
C LYS A 273 5.87 -23.93 27.22
N SER A 274 5.83 -25.08 27.87
CA SER A 274 6.02 -25.17 29.32
C SER A 274 7.36 -24.55 29.75
N GLY A 275 7.37 -23.86 30.89
CA GLY A 275 8.55 -23.17 31.43
C GLY A 275 8.79 -21.75 30.90
N GLU A 276 8.04 -21.28 29.90
CA GLU A 276 8.15 -19.92 29.35
C GLU A 276 7.31 -18.86 30.10
N GLN A 277 6.58 -19.24 31.15
CA GLN A 277 5.74 -18.35 31.98
C GLN A 277 4.62 -17.63 31.19
N TRP A 278 3.75 -18.43 30.59
CA TRP A 278 2.57 -17.96 29.86
C TRP A 278 1.39 -17.64 30.78
N MET A 279 0.62 -16.61 30.41
CA MET A 279 -0.53 -16.14 31.18
C MET A 279 -1.61 -15.52 30.30
N ILE A 280 -2.85 -15.58 30.79
CA ILE A 280 -3.96 -14.80 30.24
C ILE A 280 -4.09 -13.53 31.07
N THR A 281 -4.04 -12.37 30.42
CA THR A 281 -4.06 -11.05 31.07
C THR A 281 -5.21 -10.18 30.57
N GLU A 282 -5.60 -9.21 31.40
CA GLU A 282 -6.59 -8.19 31.07
C GLU A 282 -6.19 -7.41 29.82
N TYR A 283 -7.07 -7.40 28.83
CA TYR A 283 -6.98 -6.53 27.68
C TYR A 283 -8.14 -5.53 27.73
N ARG A 284 -7.87 -4.29 28.17
CA ARG A 284 -8.85 -3.20 28.03
C ARG A 284 -8.84 -2.65 26.61
N TYR A 285 -10.01 -2.61 25.99
CA TYR A 285 -10.20 -2.15 24.62
C TYR A 285 -11.50 -1.35 24.45
N TYR A 286 -11.63 -0.71 23.30
CA TYR A 286 -12.93 -0.32 22.74
C TYR A 286 -13.19 -1.07 21.43
N ALA A 287 -14.45 -1.16 21.04
CA ALA A 287 -14.86 -1.86 19.83
C ALA A 287 -15.67 -0.94 18.91
N GLU A 288 -15.78 -1.33 17.63
CA GLU A 288 -16.62 -0.66 16.63
C GLU A 288 -16.28 0.83 16.47
N VAL A 289 -14.98 1.13 16.36
CA VAL A 289 -14.47 2.48 16.13
C VAL A 289 -14.05 2.62 14.67
N GLY A 290 -14.56 3.65 13.98
CA GLY A 290 -14.40 3.81 12.54
C GLY A 290 -13.88 5.19 12.12
N VAL A 291 -13.06 5.22 11.06
CA VAL A 291 -12.76 6.44 10.30
C VAL A 291 -12.99 6.20 8.82
N GLU A 292 -13.79 7.04 8.18
CA GLU A 292 -14.18 6.80 6.79
C GLU A 292 -14.51 8.04 5.97
N ASP A 293 -14.36 7.90 4.65
CA ASP A 293 -14.89 8.82 3.64
C ASP A 293 -14.31 10.25 3.70
N LEU A 294 -13.00 10.39 3.88
CA LEU A 294 -12.33 11.69 4.01
C LEU A 294 -10.85 11.65 3.59
N THR A 295 -10.24 12.82 3.43
CA THR A 295 -8.80 13.00 3.22
C THR A 295 -8.15 13.66 4.43
N PHE A 296 -7.02 13.14 4.89
CA PHE A 296 -6.11 13.86 5.78
C PHE A 296 -5.06 14.60 4.95
N ARG A 297 -4.90 15.91 5.19
CA ARG A 297 -3.95 16.75 4.48
C ARG A 297 -2.95 17.36 5.45
N GLY A 298 -1.67 17.32 5.08
CA GLY A 298 -0.59 18.02 5.78
C GLY A 298 0.31 18.77 4.80
N HIS A 299 1.54 19.04 5.24
CA HIS A 299 2.55 19.69 4.42
C HIS A 299 3.94 19.06 4.62
N SER A 300 4.02 17.72 4.47
CA SER A 300 5.32 17.01 4.49
C SER A 300 6.32 17.66 3.52
N LYS A 301 7.59 17.66 3.93
CA LYS A 301 8.63 18.41 3.22
C LYS A 301 8.82 17.88 1.78
N PRO A 302 8.88 18.76 0.76
CA PRO A 302 9.19 18.33 -0.60
C PRO A 302 10.54 17.62 -0.73
N ASN A 303 11.52 18.03 0.08
CA ASN A 303 12.86 17.45 0.18
C ASN A 303 13.00 16.55 1.42
N PHE A 304 12.07 15.62 1.60
CA PHE A 304 12.11 14.64 2.68
C PHE A 304 13.48 13.98 2.80
N LYS A 305 14.00 13.97 4.02
CA LYS A 305 15.22 13.24 4.39
C LYS A 305 14.92 12.33 5.57
N HIS A 306 15.08 11.03 5.37
CA HIS A 306 14.95 10.04 6.43
C HIS A 306 15.85 10.39 7.63
N HIS A 307 15.23 10.58 8.81
CA HIS A 307 15.89 11.05 10.03
C HIS A 307 16.67 12.37 9.88
N GLY A 308 16.21 13.25 8.98
CA GLY A 308 16.81 14.57 8.77
C GLY A 308 16.49 15.56 9.89
N SER A 309 15.23 15.60 10.30
CA SER A 309 14.69 16.46 11.36
C SER A 309 13.34 15.92 11.85
N TRP A 310 12.82 16.47 12.94
CA TRP A 310 11.47 16.12 13.40
C TRP A 310 10.40 16.53 12.37
N GLN A 311 10.66 17.55 11.54
CA GLN A 311 9.76 17.94 10.47
C GLN A 311 9.70 16.91 9.34
N ASP A 312 10.82 16.24 9.05
CA ASP A 312 10.85 15.14 8.07
C ASP A 312 10.06 13.93 8.60
N ASP A 313 10.31 13.56 9.86
CA ASP A 313 9.82 12.30 10.41
C ASP A 313 8.40 12.39 10.97
N GLY A 314 7.99 13.53 11.51
CA GLY A 314 6.82 13.56 12.37
C GLY A 314 5.98 14.83 12.46
N ALA A 315 6.28 15.87 11.69
CA ALA A 315 5.46 17.08 11.70
C ALA A 315 3.98 16.81 11.39
N TYR A 316 3.68 15.90 10.47
CA TYR A 316 2.31 15.63 10.02
C TYR A 316 1.93 14.18 10.30
N LYS A 317 1.44 13.91 11.53
CA LYS A 317 0.90 12.61 11.97
C LYS A 317 -0.61 12.74 12.25
N PRO A 318 -1.51 12.46 11.30
CA PRO A 318 -2.92 12.73 11.47
C PRO A 318 -3.59 11.79 12.47
N ILE A 319 -3.29 10.48 12.47
CA ILE A 319 -4.13 9.52 13.19
C ILE A 319 -3.39 8.28 13.73
N ASN A 320 -3.83 7.81 14.90
CA ASN A 320 -3.54 6.47 15.39
C ASN A 320 -4.77 5.82 16.06
N PHE A 321 -4.71 4.49 16.14
CA PHE A 321 -5.67 3.61 16.76
C PHE A 321 -4.95 2.82 17.84
N VAL A 322 -5.48 2.77 19.06
CA VAL A 322 -4.79 2.17 20.21
C VAL A 322 -5.75 1.30 21.02
N ARG A 323 -5.45 0.01 21.13
CA ARG A 323 -6.25 -0.95 21.92
C ARG A 323 -7.71 -1.00 21.48
N LEU A 324 -7.89 -1.27 20.19
CA LEU A 324 -9.22 -1.40 19.58
C LEU A 324 -9.41 -2.81 19.03
N VAL A 325 -10.65 -3.28 19.09
CA VAL A 325 -11.07 -4.53 18.43
C VAL A 325 -12.16 -4.25 17.41
N ASN A 326 -12.24 -5.05 16.34
CA ASN A 326 -13.30 -4.92 15.34
C ASN A 326 -13.53 -3.47 14.91
N SER A 327 -12.44 -2.79 14.56
CA SER A 327 -12.41 -1.34 14.28
C SER A 327 -11.74 -1.11 12.92
N TRP A 328 -12.01 0.03 12.28
CA TRP A 328 -11.66 0.20 10.89
C TRP A 328 -11.22 1.61 10.48
N MET A 329 -10.45 1.64 9.39
CA MET A 329 -10.28 2.82 8.55
C MET A 329 -10.58 2.44 7.10
N ARG A 330 -11.46 3.17 6.41
CA ARG A 330 -11.79 2.85 5.01
C ARG A 330 -12.04 4.07 4.14
N ARG A 331 -11.69 3.96 2.85
CA ARG A 331 -11.97 5.02 1.86
C ARG A 331 -11.37 6.36 2.29
N VAL A 332 -10.09 6.33 2.64
CA VAL A 332 -9.33 7.48 3.15
C VAL A 332 -8.19 7.82 2.20
N ARG A 333 -7.85 9.11 2.06
CA ARG A 333 -6.58 9.54 1.44
C ARG A 333 -5.70 10.23 2.47
N PHE A 334 -4.40 10.02 2.37
CA PHE A 334 -3.35 10.80 3.04
C PHE A 334 -2.62 11.63 1.98
N GLU A 335 -2.62 12.95 2.12
CA GLU A 335 -2.00 13.88 1.18
C GLU A 335 -0.92 14.69 1.90
N ASN A 336 0.34 14.61 1.44
CA ASN A 336 1.49 15.31 2.03
C ASN A 336 1.69 15.01 3.54
N ILE A 337 1.72 13.73 3.91
CA ILE A 337 1.75 13.26 5.31
C ILE A 337 3.12 12.65 5.67
N SER A 338 3.61 12.92 6.89
CA SER A 338 4.87 12.37 7.42
C SER A 338 4.72 10.92 7.88
N GLU A 339 3.72 10.61 8.71
CA GLU A 339 3.38 9.23 9.09
C GLU A 339 1.86 9.03 8.99
N CYS A 340 1.38 8.11 8.16
CA CYS A 340 -0.04 8.02 7.83
C CYS A 340 -0.90 7.52 9.00
N ALA A 341 -0.78 6.24 9.37
CA ALA A 341 -1.59 5.68 10.45
C ALA A 341 -0.87 4.52 11.16
N THR A 342 -1.02 4.47 12.49
CA THR A 342 -0.56 3.34 13.31
C THR A 342 -1.73 2.69 14.04
N PHE A 343 -1.86 1.38 13.92
CA PHE A 343 -2.77 0.53 14.70
C PHE A 343 -1.97 -0.18 15.78
N GLN A 344 -1.99 0.35 16.99
CA GLN A 344 -1.19 -0.09 18.13
C GLN A 344 -2.02 -0.96 19.09
N ASP A 345 -1.50 -2.13 19.45
CA ASP A 345 -2.13 -3.05 20.42
C ASP A 345 -3.59 -3.40 20.09
N CYS A 346 -3.92 -3.49 18.80
CA CYS A 346 -5.27 -3.76 18.31
C CYS A 346 -5.46 -5.25 17.97
N ALA A 347 -6.71 -5.68 17.87
CA ALA A 347 -7.07 -7.02 17.39
C ALA A 347 -8.18 -6.97 16.34
N ASN A 348 -8.11 -7.78 15.29
CA ASN A 348 -9.17 -7.89 14.26
C ASN A 348 -9.63 -6.54 13.70
N VAL A 349 -8.66 -5.65 13.45
CA VAL A 349 -8.89 -4.35 12.82
C VAL A 349 -8.65 -4.43 11.32
N ILE A 350 -9.32 -3.58 10.55
CA ILE A 350 -9.15 -3.51 9.09
C ILE A 350 -8.87 -2.09 8.61
N CYS A 351 -7.85 -1.93 7.80
CA CYS A 351 -7.56 -0.70 7.06
C CYS A 351 -7.65 -1.01 5.58
N TYR A 352 -8.60 -0.44 4.84
CA TYR A 352 -8.75 -0.76 3.42
C TYR A 352 -9.18 0.39 2.52
N ASP A 353 -8.82 0.29 1.24
CA ASP A 353 -9.12 1.30 0.23
C ASP A 353 -8.55 2.67 0.63
N VAL A 354 -7.22 2.74 0.67
CA VAL A 354 -6.46 3.92 1.09
C VAL A 354 -5.55 4.40 -0.03
N GLU A 355 -5.50 5.72 -0.24
CA GLU A 355 -4.55 6.36 -1.15
C GLU A 355 -3.54 7.19 -0.35
N ILE A 356 -2.26 7.15 -0.72
CA ILE A 356 -1.21 8.01 -0.17
C ILE A 356 -0.58 8.77 -1.34
N THR A 357 -0.69 10.10 -1.32
CA THR A 357 -0.29 10.99 -2.42
C THR A 357 0.44 12.23 -1.91
N GLY A 358 0.94 13.05 -2.84
CA GLY A 358 1.72 14.23 -2.50
C GLY A 358 3.17 13.91 -2.16
N ASN A 359 3.80 14.79 -1.38
CA ASN A 359 5.19 14.63 -0.94
C ASN A 359 5.33 13.39 -0.05
N ARG A 360 6.32 12.54 -0.37
CA ARG A 360 6.68 11.38 0.46
C ARG A 360 7.12 11.85 1.84
N GLY A 361 6.85 11.01 2.83
CA GLY A 361 7.26 11.20 4.22
C GLY A 361 7.99 9.96 4.74
N HIS A 362 7.87 9.77 6.06
CA HIS A 362 8.56 8.75 6.82
C HIS A 362 7.88 7.38 6.76
N SER A 363 6.54 7.29 6.93
CA SER A 363 5.87 5.97 6.94
C SER A 363 4.42 5.97 6.47
N ALA A 364 4.03 4.84 5.87
CA ALA A 364 2.66 4.53 5.48
C ALA A 364 1.84 3.98 6.68
N VAL A 365 1.05 2.93 6.47
CA VAL A 365 0.17 2.34 7.50
C VAL A 365 0.82 1.13 8.14
N ARG A 366 0.82 1.03 9.48
CA ARG A 366 1.42 -0.13 10.19
C ARG A 366 0.54 -0.72 11.30
N MET A 367 0.69 -2.03 11.49
CA MET A 367 0.22 -2.78 12.66
C MET A 367 1.35 -2.91 13.68
N ALA A 368 1.20 -2.28 14.85
CA ALA A 368 2.23 -2.22 15.89
C ALA A 368 1.79 -2.98 17.15
N SER A 369 2.46 -4.07 17.50
CA SER A 369 2.09 -4.94 18.64
C SER A 369 0.62 -5.39 18.55
N SER A 370 0.10 -5.55 17.32
CA SER A 370 -1.29 -5.88 17.05
C SER A 370 -1.42 -7.32 16.56
N SER A 371 -2.59 -7.92 16.76
CA SER A 371 -2.90 -9.28 16.33
C SER A 371 -3.98 -9.29 15.26
N ARG A 372 -3.82 -10.10 14.21
CA ARG A 372 -4.90 -10.41 13.25
C ARG A 372 -5.47 -9.14 12.59
N GLY A 373 -4.64 -8.10 12.44
CA GLY A 373 -4.97 -6.92 11.66
C GLY A 373 -4.85 -7.19 10.16
N LEU A 374 -5.71 -6.55 9.37
CA LEU A 374 -5.68 -6.58 7.90
C LEU A 374 -5.45 -5.16 7.36
N ILE A 375 -4.34 -4.97 6.63
CA ILE A 375 -4.12 -3.80 5.78
C ILE A 375 -4.34 -4.25 4.34
N ALA A 376 -5.37 -3.72 3.67
CA ALA A 376 -5.77 -4.14 2.34
C ALA A 376 -5.84 -2.97 1.35
N ASN A 377 -5.45 -3.17 0.10
CA ASN A 377 -5.66 -2.19 -0.98
C ASN A 377 -5.16 -0.78 -0.65
N VAL A 378 -4.01 -0.66 0.03
CA VAL A 378 -3.32 0.63 0.18
C VAL A 378 -2.52 0.90 -1.08
N TYR A 379 -2.65 2.09 -1.64
CA TYR A 379 -1.89 2.53 -2.80
C TYR A 379 -1.09 3.78 -2.45
N ASP A 380 0.23 3.65 -2.44
CA ASP A 380 1.17 4.74 -2.23
C ASP A 380 1.82 5.16 -3.54
N ASN A 381 1.54 6.38 -3.97
CA ASN A 381 2.08 7.00 -5.18
C ASN A 381 2.77 8.34 -4.86
N THR A 382 3.25 8.50 -3.64
CA THR A 382 3.93 9.72 -3.23
C THR A 382 5.16 10.01 -4.08
N TRP A 383 5.43 11.30 -4.29
CA TRP A 383 6.61 11.80 -4.99
C TRP A 383 7.65 12.35 -4.03
N GLY A 384 8.89 12.37 -4.49
CA GLY A 384 9.98 12.96 -3.76
C GLY A 384 11.28 12.72 -4.49
N TYR A 385 12.34 12.49 -3.74
CA TYR A 385 13.66 12.18 -4.28
C TYR A 385 14.03 10.77 -3.86
N LEU A 386 14.86 10.12 -4.67
CA LEU A 386 15.48 8.87 -4.26
C LEU A 386 16.22 9.09 -2.94
N THR A 387 16.17 8.12 -2.06
CA THR A 387 16.94 8.13 -0.81
C THR A 387 18.43 8.33 -1.06
N SER A 388 18.94 7.84 -2.19
CA SER A 388 20.32 8.01 -2.63
C SER A 388 20.65 9.40 -3.20
N ASP A 389 19.64 10.19 -3.61
CA ASP A 389 19.84 11.54 -4.16
C ASP A 389 20.01 12.57 -3.03
N LYS A 390 21.26 12.72 -2.59
CA LYS A 390 21.64 13.66 -1.52
C LYS A 390 21.50 15.13 -1.91
N TYR A 391 21.33 15.45 -3.19
CA TYR A 391 21.31 16.81 -3.70
C TYR A 391 19.90 17.27 -4.14
N PHE A 392 18.89 16.40 -3.97
CA PHE A 392 17.50 16.70 -4.35
C PHE A 392 17.41 17.23 -5.80
N SER A 393 18.11 16.54 -6.69
CA SER A 393 18.32 16.96 -8.07
C SER A 393 17.25 16.43 -9.02
N ASP A 394 16.71 15.25 -8.73
CA ASP A 394 15.82 14.51 -9.62
C ASP A 394 14.57 14.00 -8.88
N GLN A 395 13.55 14.85 -8.83
CA GLN A 395 12.26 14.53 -8.22
C GLN A 395 11.47 13.55 -9.10
N ARG A 396 10.91 12.50 -8.49
CA ARG A 396 10.20 11.40 -9.16
C ARG A 396 8.87 11.13 -8.47
N THR A 397 7.89 10.62 -9.23
CA THR A 397 6.63 10.08 -8.69
C THR A 397 6.76 8.59 -8.38
N GLY A 398 5.79 8.04 -7.64
CA GLY A 398 5.75 6.60 -7.34
C GLY A 398 6.97 6.10 -6.56
N LEU A 399 7.59 6.95 -5.72
CA LEU A 399 8.70 6.55 -4.87
C LEU A 399 8.22 5.87 -3.59
N GLY A 400 7.02 6.23 -3.13
CA GLY A 400 6.45 5.72 -1.89
C GLY A 400 6.95 6.49 -0.68
N GLN A 401 6.28 6.31 0.46
CA GLN A 401 6.80 6.65 1.78
C GLN A 401 8.17 5.97 1.99
N TYR A 402 8.94 6.39 3.00
CA TYR A 402 10.22 5.72 3.26
C TYR A 402 10.04 4.30 3.81
N HIS A 403 8.99 4.12 4.61
CA HIS A 403 8.53 2.83 5.12
C HIS A 403 7.14 2.52 4.56
N ALA A 404 7.03 1.41 3.82
CA ALA A 404 5.78 0.91 3.25
C ALA A 404 4.75 0.49 4.33
N CYS A 405 3.65 -0.11 3.87
CA CYS A 405 2.71 -0.76 4.78
C CYS A 405 3.32 -2.02 5.39
N GLY A 406 3.08 -2.27 6.68
CA GLY A 406 3.67 -3.41 7.36
C GLY A 406 3.44 -3.52 8.86
N VAL A 407 4.43 -4.06 9.55
CA VAL A 407 4.35 -4.40 10.98
C VAL A 407 5.50 -3.80 11.80
N SER A 408 5.30 -3.70 13.11
CA SER A 408 6.34 -3.35 14.07
C SER A 408 6.00 -3.88 15.46
N LYS A 409 6.94 -3.83 16.41
CA LYS A 409 6.70 -4.28 17.79
C LYS A 409 6.31 -5.77 17.81
N PRO A 410 5.93 -6.37 18.95
CA PRO A 410 5.55 -7.79 19.02
C PRO A 410 4.22 -8.14 18.32
N SER A 411 3.99 -7.63 17.11
CA SER A 411 2.87 -7.95 16.23
C SER A 411 2.87 -9.42 15.83
N ILE A 412 1.67 -10.00 15.67
CA ILE A 412 1.51 -11.44 15.41
C ILE A 412 0.26 -11.77 14.57
N GLY A 413 0.43 -12.54 13.49
CA GLY A 413 -0.68 -13.00 12.65
C GLY A 413 -1.34 -11.92 11.81
N ASN A 414 -0.62 -10.87 11.42
CA ASN A 414 -1.17 -9.76 10.61
C ASN A 414 -1.02 -10.04 9.11
N VAL A 415 -1.93 -9.45 8.32
CA VAL A 415 -1.98 -9.60 6.87
C VAL A 415 -1.89 -8.22 6.20
N ILE A 416 -0.97 -8.11 5.25
CA ILE A 416 -0.85 -6.99 4.32
C ILE A 416 -1.21 -7.57 2.95
N TRP A 417 -2.37 -7.19 2.43
CA TRP A 417 -2.98 -7.80 1.26
C TRP A 417 -3.18 -6.77 0.16
N ASN A 418 -2.78 -7.09 -1.07
CA ASN A 418 -3.04 -6.24 -2.24
C ASN A 418 -2.55 -4.78 -2.10
N CYS A 419 -1.52 -4.54 -1.28
CA CYS A 419 -0.96 -3.22 -1.09
C CYS A 419 0.09 -2.94 -2.17
N THR A 420 0.10 -1.73 -2.69
CA THR A 420 1.10 -1.24 -3.64
C THR A 420 1.85 -0.08 -3.02
N TRP A 421 3.17 -0.22 -2.91
CA TRP A 421 4.08 0.84 -2.50
C TRP A 421 5.01 1.23 -3.65
N GLY A 422 5.77 2.31 -3.43
CA GLY A 422 6.59 2.90 -4.46
C GLY A 422 7.89 2.15 -4.74
N THR A 423 8.66 2.68 -5.69
CA THR A 423 9.85 2.04 -6.25
C THR A 423 11.10 2.18 -5.38
N ASP A 424 11.20 3.17 -4.49
CA ASP A 424 12.34 3.37 -3.56
C ASP A 424 11.93 3.08 -2.11
N ASP A 425 11.37 1.88 -1.93
CA ASP A 425 10.81 1.37 -0.68
C ASP A 425 10.97 -0.17 -0.63
N CYS A 426 10.53 -0.81 0.45
CA CYS A 426 10.45 -2.25 0.62
C CYS A 426 9.32 -2.61 1.59
N PHE A 427 8.96 -3.89 1.69
CA PHE A 427 7.97 -4.32 2.69
C PHE A 427 8.40 -3.87 4.10
N GLU A 428 7.45 -3.43 4.92
CA GLU A 428 7.79 -2.82 6.20
C GLU A 428 7.77 -3.83 7.36
N SER A 429 8.86 -3.86 8.13
CA SER A 429 8.98 -4.65 9.35
C SER A 429 9.93 -3.97 10.34
N HIS A 430 9.43 -2.95 11.02
CA HIS A 430 10.17 -1.93 11.80
C HIS A 430 10.94 -2.44 13.03
N ALA A 431 11.14 -3.75 13.16
CA ALA A 431 11.76 -4.45 14.28
C ALA A 431 10.96 -4.40 15.60
N THR A 432 11.65 -4.75 16.69
CA THR A 432 11.08 -5.05 18.00
C THR A 432 10.20 -6.31 17.97
N GLN A 433 10.70 -7.41 17.41
CA GLN A 433 10.13 -8.77 17.50
C GLN A 433 8.75 -9.04 16.84
N PRO A 434 8.41 -8.49 15.65
CA PRO A 434 7.21 -8.94 14.93
C PRO A 434 7.42 -10.36 14.40
N ARG A 435 6.33 -11.12 14.26
CA ARG A 435 6.33 -12.53 13.83
C ARG A 435 5.04 -12.87 13.08
N ALA A 436 5.03 -14.00 12.36
CA ALA A 436 3.83 -14.51 11.69
C ALA A 436 3.10 -13.42 10.88
N THR A 437 3.74 -12.89 9.84
CA THR A 437 3.16 -11.84 8.99
C THR A 437 3.04 -12.35 7.57
N LEU A 438 1.91 -12.07 6.93
CA LEU A 438 1.67 -12.39 5.52
C LEU A 438 1.65 -11.11 4.68
N PHE A 439 2.52 -11.03 3.68
CA PHE A 439 2.42 -10.10 2.56
C PHE A 439 1.87 -10.87 1.35
N ASP A 440 0.66 -10.56 0.91
CA ASP A 440 -0.09 -11.34 -0.06
C ASP A 440 -0.55 -10.50 -1.25
N GLY A 441 -0.10 -10.84 -2.46
CA GLY A 441 -0.41 -10.10 -3.69
C GLY A 441 0.03 -8.64 -3.66
N CYS A 442 1.04 -8.30 -2.86
CA CYS A 442 1.56 -6.94 -2.75
C CYS A 442 2.53 -6.61 -3.90
N LYS A 443 2.71 -5.32 -4.17
CA LYS A 443 3.54 -4.81 -5.28
C LYS A 443 4.40 -3.63 -4.83
N GLY A 444 5.63 -3.56 -5.32
CA GLY A 444 6.46 -2.35 -5.17
C GLY A 444 7.96 -2.61 -5.22
N GLY A 445 8.73 -1.60 -4.82
CA GLY A 445 10.18 -1.71 -4.65
C GLY A 445 10.57 -2.80 -3.66
N PHE A 446 11.78 -3.33 -3.83
CA PHE A 446 12.36 -4.34 -2.94
C PHE A 446 13.80 -3.98 -2.59
N MET A 447 13.97 -2.81 -1.98
CA MET A 447 15.27 -2.25 -1.59
C MET A 447 15.74 -2.86 -0.26
N GLN A 448 17.02 -3.25 -0.17
CA GLN A 448 17.59 -3.69 1.09
C GLN A 448 17.69 -2.49 2.05
N LEU A 449 17.53 -2.75 3.35
CA LEU A 449 17.64 -1.72 4.41
C LEU A 449 16.52 -0.66 4.42
N ARG A 450 15.34 -0.93 3.83
CA ARG A 450 14.17 -0.02 3.90
C ARG A 450 13.07 -0.43 4.88
N MET A 451 13.20 -1.57 5.55
CA MET A 451 12.19 -2.13 6.47
C MET A 451 12.18 -1.48 7.87
N GLY A 452 12.89 -0.36 8.04
CA GLY A 452 13.01 0.35 9.32
C GLY A 452 13.75 -0.40 10.43
N GLY A 453 13.58 0.09 11.66
CA GLY A 453 14.14 -0.51 12.87
C GLY A 453 15.52 0.03 13.26
N ASP A 454 15.63 0.45 14.52
CA ASP A 454 16.91 0.79 15.13
C ASP A 454 17.71 -0.48 15.45
N ILE A 455 19.04 -0.38 15.39
CA ILE A 455 19.98 -1.48 15.68
C ILE A 455 19.71 -2.15 17.04
N THR A 456 19.30 -1.37 18.04
CA THR A 456 18.98 -1.88 19.38
C THR A 456 17.69 -2.69 19.44
N GLN A 457 16.82 -2.53 18.45
CA GLN A 457 15.49 -3.12 18.38
C GLN A 457 15.44 -4.40 17.53
N LEU A 458 16.52 -4.76 16.86
CA LEU A 458 16.60 -5.94 16.01
C LEU A 458 16.29 -7.23 16.79
N PRO A 459 15.74 -8.26 16.12
CA PRO A 459 15.54 -8.39 14.66
C PRO A 459 14.33 -7.63 14.10
N ASN A 460 14.37 -7.35 12.78
CA ASN A 460 13.27 -6.79 11.99
C ASN A 460 12.05 -7.68 11.98
N HIS A 461 12.25 -9.00 11.83
CA HIS A 461 11.18 -9.98 11.88
C HIS A 461 11.70 -11.33 12.39
N LEU A 462 10.93 -11.97 13.27
CA LEU A 462 11.16 -13.32 13.76
C LEU A 462 10.58 -14.35 12.76
N ASP A 463 10.34 -15.59 13.19
CA ASP A 463 9.91 -16.66 12.29
C ASP A 463 8.52 -16.36 11.65
N ASP A 464 8.24 -17.07 10.57
CA ASP A 464 6.97 -17.08 9.86
C ASP A 464 6.62 -15.76 9.15
N LEU A 465 7.63 -15.03 8.63
CA LEU A 465 7.40 -14.07 7.54
C LEU A 465 7.05 -14.82 6.26
N THR A 466 5.89 -14.54 5.68
CA THR A 466 5.41 -15.15 4.44
C THR A 466 5.19 -14.08 3.38
N MET A 467 5.81 -14.26 2.22
CA MET A 467 5.56 -13.47 1.02
C MET A 467 4.91 -14.35 -0.04
N TRP A 468 3.71 -13.98 -0.47
CA TRP A 468 2.92 -14.73 -1.44
C TRP A 468 2.58 -13.85 -2.64
N ASN A 469 2.95 -14.30 -3.85
CA ASN A 469 2.71 -13.58 -5.10
C ASN A 469 3.13 -12.11 -5.07
N PHE A 470 4.27 -11.82 -4.44
CA PHE A 470 4.80 -10.46 -4.43
C PHE A 470 5.29 -10.07 -5.82
N THR A 471 4.85 -8.90 -6.31
CA THR A 471 5.31 -8.31 -7.58
C THR A 471 6.36 -7.23 -7.31
N CYS A 472 7.63 -7.55 -7.50
CA CYS A 472 8.71 -6.58 -7.44
C CYS A 472 8.70 -5.65 -8.65
N THR A 473 8.79 -4.34 -8.42
CA THR A 473 8.83 -3.33 -9.49
C THR A 473 10.19 -2.68 -9.65
N ALA A 474 11.02 -2.67 -8.62
CA ALA A 474 12.34 -2.05 -8.63
C ALA A 474 13.26 -2.66 -7.57
N THR A 475 14.56 -2.66 -7.84
CA THR A 475 15.61 -3.13 -6.92
C THR A 475 16.82 -2.22 -7.03
N ASN A 476 17.76 -2.34 -6.08
CA ASN A 476 19.10 -1.78 -6.21
C ASN A 476 20.07 -2.94 -6.50
N PRO A 477 20.64 -3.05 -7.73
CA PRO A 477 21.54 -4.15 -8.08
C PRO A 477 22.76 -4.28 -7.16
N ASP A 478 23.25 -3.17 -6.60
CA ASP A 478 24.39 -3.16 -5.67
C ASP A 478 24.08 -3.82 -4.32
N GLU A 479 22.79 -4.06 -4.03
CA GLU A 479 22.31 -4.71 -2.82
C GLU A 479 22.00 -6.20 -3.02
N LEU A 480 22.31 -6.76 -4.19
CA LEU A 480 22.06 -8.17 -4.52
C LEU A 480 23.32 -9.06 -4.34
N PRO A 481 23.17 -10.35 -3.95
CA PRO A 481 21.91 -11.00 -3.59
C PRO A 481 21.35 -10.43 -2.28
N PHE A 482 20.02 -10.34 -2.21
CA PHE A 482 19.31 -9.80 -1.07
C PHE A 482 19.48 -10.72 0.15
N LYS A 483 19.90 -10.12 1.26
CA LYS A 483 20.36 -10.83 2.46
C LYS A 483 19.40 -10.62 3.62
N TRP A 484 18.71 -11.69 4.02
CA TRP A 484 17.76 -11.68 5.13
C TRP A 484 18.42 -11.58 6.52
N TRP A 485 19.50 -12.34 6.75
CA TRP A 485 20.24 -12.34 8.00
C TRP A 485 21.74 -12.49 7.76
N GLU A 486 22.52 -11.43 8.05
CA GLU A 486 23.98 -11.50 8.03
C GLU A 486 24.59 -10.93 9.31
N ASN A 487 25.70 -11.52 9.76
CA ASN A 487 26.42 -11.07 10.95
C ASN A 487 27.21 -9.78 10.70
N SER A 488 27.69 -9.54 9.48
CA SER A 488 28.38 -8.31 9.09
C SER A 488 27.44 -7.11 8.97
N ASN A 489 26.15 -7.35 8.67
CA ASN A 489 25.14 -6.32 8.60
C ASN A 489 24.50 -6.10 9.98
N ARG A 490 24.69 -4.89 10.50
CA ARG A 490 24.17 -4.49 11.81
C ARG A 490 22.81 -3.81 11.77
N TRP A 491 22.25 -3.54 10.58
CA TRP A 491 21.04 -2.71 10.43
C TRP A 491 19.80 -3.49 9.99
N TYR A 492 19.96 -4.72 9.50
CA TYR A 492 18.84 -5.52 9.02
C TYR A 492 19.00 -7.00 9.37
N LYS A 493 18.00 -7.56 10.03
CA LYS A 493 17.98 -8.97 10.44
C LYS A 493 16.56 -9.53 10.46
N THR A 494 16.26 -10.41 9.53
CA THR A 494 15.00 -11.14 9.43
C THR A 494 15.29 -12.63 9.37
N LEU A 495 14.60 -13.42 10.21
CA LEU A 495 14.72 -14.88 10.13
C LEU A 495 14.26 -15.39 8.76
N PRO A 496 14.76 -16.55 8.29
CA PRO A 496 14.48 -17.03 6.94
C PRO A 496 12.97 -17.05 6.62
N PRO A 497 12.50 -16.32 5.59
CA PRO A 497 11.09 -16.25 5.25
C PRO A 497 10.64 -17.40 4.36
N THR A 498 9.33 -17.60 4.27
CA THR A 498 8.65 -18.38 3.23
C THR A 498 8.29 -17.46 2.07
N ILE A 499 8.82 -17.73 0.88
CA ILE A 499 8.60 -16.93 -0.32
C ILE A 499 8.02 -17.82 -1.40
N ILE A 500 6.82 -17.50 -1.87
CA ILE A 500 6.10 -18.30 -2.87
C ILE A 500 5.61 -17.38 -3.98
N GLY A 501 5.98 -17.68 -5.22
CA GLY A 501 5.53 -16.94 -6.40
C GLY A 501 6.04 -15.50 -6.47
N PHE A 502 7.21 -15.19 -5.91
CA PHE A 502 7.83 -13.87 -6.05
C PHE A 502 8.18 -13.62 -7.52
N HIS A 503 7.73 -12.51 -8.11
CA HIS A 503 7.90 -12.24 -9.54
C HIS A 503 8.03 -10.74 -9.83
N GLY A 504 8.19 -10.37 -11.11
CA GLY A 504 8.46 -9.00 -11.54
C GLY A 504 9.95 -8.75 -11.79
N THR A 505 10.47 -7.59 -11.37
CA THR A 505 11.90 -7.28 -11.42
C THR A 505 12.68 -8.34 -10.67
N HIS A 506 13.72 -8.88 -11.31
CA HIS A 506 14.43 -10.04 -10.78
C HIS A 506 15.21 -9.68 -9.52
N VAL A 507 14.99 -10.46 -8.45
CA VAL A 507 15.74 -10.39 -7.19
C VAL A 507 16.39 -11.74 -6.96
N THR A 508 17.68 -11.75 -6.67
CA THR A 508 18.35 -12.96 -6.19
C THR A 508 18.39 -12.95 -4.67
N PHE A 509 17.98 -14.03 -4.01
CA PHE A 509 18.13 -14.20 -2.56
C PHE A 509 19.42 -14.94 -2.24
N ALA A 510 20.06 -14.58 -1.13
CA ALA A 510 21.26 -15.28 -0.66
C ALA A 510 20.96 -16.75 -0.32
N ASP A 511 21.85 -17.66 -0.76
CA ASP A 511 21.69 -19.09 -0.56
C ASP A 511 21.53 -19.45 0.93
N GLY A 512 20.52 -20.26 1.25
CA GLY A 512 20.24 -20.69 2.63
C GLY A 512 19.64 -19.63 3.55
N HIS A 513 19.27 -18.45 3.02
CA HIS A 513 18.64 -17.38 3.80
C HIS A 513 17.10 -17.38 3.73
N THR A 514 16.49 -18.37 3.08
CA THR A 514 15.04 -18.56 2.98
C THR A 514 14.61 -19.89 3.60
N LYS A 515 13.46 -19.90 4.29
CA LYS A 515 12.83 -21.13 4.82
C LYS A 515 12.26 -21.96 3.67
N ARG A 516 11.69 -21.29 2.67
CA ARG A 516 11.24 -21.86 1.40
C ARG A 516 11.25 -20.78 0.33
N ASP A 517 11.68 -21.12 -0.89
CA ASP A 517 11.53 -20.32 -2.09
C ASP A 517 10.94 -21.21 -3.19
N GLU A 518 9.69 -20.98 -3.57
CA GLU A 518 8.94 -21.79 -4.54
C GLU A 518 8.44 -20.91 -5.69
N ALA A 519 8.59 -21.40 -6.93
CA ALA A 519 8.11 -20.74 -8.14
C ALA A 519 8.62 -19.30 -8.35
N HIS A 520 9.87 -19.02 -7.95
CA HIS A 520 10.51 -17.73 -8.16
C HIS A 520 10.51 -17.32 -9.65
N GLY A 521 10.08 -16.09 -9.93
CA GLY A 521 9.91 -15.51 -11.26
C GLY A 521 8.55 -15.79 -11.89
N LEU A 522 7.64 -16.48 -11.20
CA LEU A 522 6.32 -16.86 -11.69
C LEU A 522 5.25 -16.48 -10.66
N GLU A 523 4.14 -15.93 -11.14
CA GLU A 523 2.90 -15.87 -10.35
C GLU A 523 2.34 -17.28 -10.16
N VAL A 524 1.75 -17.57 -9.01
CA VAL A 524 1.20 -18.89 -8.64
C VAL A 524 -0.29 -18.86 -8.33
N ALA A 525 -0.91 -20.05 -8.36
CA ALA A 525 -2.27 -20.28 -7.85
C ALA A 525 -2.24 -20.95 -6.46
N PRO A 526 -3.12 -20.55 -5.51
CA PRO A 526 -4.05 -19.42 -5.61
C PRO A 526 -3.34 -18.06 -5.69
N ARG A 527 -3.98 -17.06 -6.31
CA ARG A 527 -3.43 -15.69 -6.42
C ARG A 527 -3.18 -15.07 -5.05
N SER A 528 -4.16 -15.21 -4.15
CA SER A 528 -4.08 -14.76 -2.76
C SER A 528 -4.14 -15.94 -1.82
N LEU A 529 -3.13 -16.07 -0.95
CA LEU A 529 -3.14 -17.05 0.12
C LEU A 529 -4.23 -16.75 1.15
N TYR A 530 -4.37 -15.49 1.56
CA TYR A 530 -5.37 -15.08 2.55
C TYR A 530 -6.80 -15.42 2.08
N ALA A 531 -7.15 -15.06 0.85
CA ALA A 531 -8.46 -15.35 0.28
C ALA A 531 -8.71 -16.87 0.18
N ALA A 532 -7.71 -17.64 -0.24
CA ALA A 532 -7.83 -19.09 -0.35
C ALA A 532 -7.97 -19.77 1.02
N GLN A 533 -7.22 -19.34 2.03
CA GLN A 533 -7.34 -19.83 3.41
C GLN A 533 -8.71 -19.49 3.98
N LEU A 534 -9.20 -18.27 3.73
CA LEU A 534 -10.54 -17.84 4.16
C LEU A 534 -11.64 -18.69 3.50
N GLN A 535 -11.53 -18.94 2.19
CA GLN A 535 -12.43 -19.84 1.49
C GLN A 535 -12.38 -21.26 2.03
N HIS A 536 -11.17 -21.78 2.30
CA HIS A 536 -10.99 -23.12 2.86
C HIS A 536 -11.63 -23.24 4.25
N ARG A 537 -11.43 -22.25 5.12
CA ARG A 537 -12.02 -22.20 6.46
C ARG A 537 -13.54 -22.13 6.43
N LEU A 538 -14.10 -21.25 5.60
CA LEU A 538 -15.54 -20.96 5.59
C LEU A 538 -16.35 -21.88 4.67
N GLY A 539 -15.70 -22.58 3.75
CA GLY A 539 -16.35 -23.34 2.68
C GLY A 539 -16.87 -22.47 1.53
N TYR A 540 -16.75 -21.15 1.62
CA TYR A 540 -17.10 -20.17 0.59
C TYR A 540 -16.20 -18.93 0.72
N LEU A 541 -16.04 -18.16 -0.35
CA LEU A 541 -15.32 -16.89 -0.32
C LEU A 541 -16.33 -15.74 -0.13
N PRO A 542 -16.23 -14.92 0.93
CA PRO A 542 -17.12 -13.77 1.10
C PRO A 542 -17.02 -12.77 -0.07
N ASP A 543 -18.15 -12.20 -0.48
CA ASP A 543 -18.23 -11.28 -1.63
C ASP A 543 -17.27 -10.10 -1.51
N TRP A 544 -17.16 -9.52 -0.30
CA TRP A 544 -16.26 -8.38 -0.05
C TRP A 544 -14.79 -8.69 -0.37
N VAL A 545 -14.36 -9.96 -0.20
CA VAL A 545 -13.00 -10.38 -0.54
C VAL A 545 -12.82 -10.37 -2.05
N SER A 546 -13.79 -10.93 -2.78
CA SER A 546 -13.76 -10.91 -4.24
C SER A 546 -13.80 -9.48 -4.78
N GLU A 547 -14.60 -8.60 -4.18
CA GLU A 547 -14.72 -7.19 -4.56
C GLU A 547 -13.43 -6.41 -4.32
N LEU A 548 -12.81 -6.54 -3.14
CA LEU A 548 -11.54 -5.89 -2.85
C LEU A 548 -10.42 -6.46 -3.72
N ASP A 549 -10.45 -7.76 -4.02
CA ASP A 549 -9.45 -8.36 -4.88
C ASP A 549 -9.57 -7.85 -6.32
N LEU A 550 -10.80 -7.81 -6.86
CA LEU A 550 -11.09 -7.23 -8.16
C LEU A 550 -10.74 -5.74 -8.20
N GLN A 551 -10.97 -4.99 -7.12
CA GLN A 551 -10.60 -3.58 -7.04
C GLN A 551 -9.09 -3.37 -7.09
N ALA A 552 -8.31 -4.22 -6.42
CA ALA A 552 -6.85 -4.15 -6.43
C ALA A 552 -6.26 -4.49 -7.81
N GLN A 553 -6.87 -5.45 -8.49
CA GLN A 553 -6.49 -5.87 -9.85
C GLN A 553 -7.05 -4.96 -10.93
N ALA A 554 -8.04 -4.13 -10.61
CA ALA A 554 -8.63 -3.21 -11.57
C ALA A 554 -7.52 -2.26 -12.07
N PRO A 555 -7.29 -2.19 -13.39
CA PRO A 555 -6.36 -1.24 -13.94
C PRO A 555 -6.93 0.14 -13.62
N LYS A 556 -6.17 0.94 -12.86
CA LYS A 556 -6.51 2.34 -12.69
C LYS A 556 -6.41 3.00 -14.07
N LYS A 557 -7.37 3.84 -14.50
CA LYS A 557 -7.12 4.79 -15.61
C LYS A 557 -6.09 5.75 -15.09
N THR A 558 -4.85 5.32 -15.18
CA THR A 558 -3.70 6.14 -14.95
C THR A 558 -2.90 5.98 -16.21
N TRP A 559 -2.85 7.04 -17.01
CA TRP A 559 -1.81 7.15 -18.02
C TRP A 559 -0.54 7.50 -17.26
N ASP A 560 0.22 6.49 -16.87
CA ASP A 560 1.46 6.63 -16.13
C ASP A 560 2.62 6.66 -17.12
N PHE A 561 3.30 7.80 -17.21
CA PHE A 561 4.47 8.01 -18.07
C PHE A 561 5.79 7.72 -17.35
N THR A 562 5.73 7.28 -16.09
CA THR A 562 6.90 6.88 -15.30
C THR A 562 7.19 5.38 -15.39
N ILE A 563 6.32 4.65 -16.06
CA ILE A 563 6.50 3.25 -16.41
C ILE A 563 6.45 3.09 -17.93
N MET A 564 7.27 2.19 -18.45
CA MET A 564 7.25 1.78 -19.85
C MET A 564 7.51 0.27 -19.90
N PRO A 565 6.52 -0.54 -20.30
CA PRO A 565 6.73 -1.95 -20.56
C PRO A 565 7.83 -2.16 -21.62
N THR A 566 8.69 -3.16 -21.41
CA THR A 566 9.80 -3.46 -22.33
C THR A 566 9.34 -3.69 -23.77
N GLU A 567 8.14 -4.26 -23.98
CA GLU A 567 7.58 -4.47 -25.32
C GLU A 567 7.26 -3.14 -26.02
N GLU A 568 6.78 -2.13 -25.30
CA GLU A 568 6.47 -0.81 -25.85
C GLU A 568 7.74 0.03 -26.07
N GLU A 569 8.72 -0.11 -25.16
CA GLU A 569 10.05 0.46 -25.34
C GLU A 569 10.72 -0.11 -26.61
N ASP A 570 10.65 -1.43 -26.80
CA ASP A 570 11.16 -2.10 -28.00
C ASP A 570 10.47 -1.59 -29.27
N GLN A 571 9.16 -1.28 -29.21
CA GLN A 571 8.41 -0.72 -30.33
C GLN A 571 8.87 0.70 -30.69
N LEU A 572 9.04 1.58 -29.69
CA LEU A 572 9.54 2.94 -29.87
C LEU A 572 10.97 2.94 -30.42
N ARG A 573 11.84 2.07 -29.87
CA ARG A 573 13.23 1.94 -30.32
C ARG A 573 13.37 1.52 -31.79
N GLN A 574 12.43 0.71 -32.28
CA GLN A 574 12.47 0.16 -33.65
C GLN A 574 11.73 1.02 -34.68
N ASP A 575 10.88 1.96 -34.25
CA ASP A 575 10.10 2.80 -35.16
C ASP A 575 10.94 3.98 -35.68
N ALA A 576 11.03 4.09 -37.00
CA ALA A 576 11.73 5.18 -37.70
C ALA A 576 11.16 6.58 -37.46
N ASN A 577 9.97 6.69 -36.85
CA ASN A 577 9.33 7.95 -36.46
C ASN A 577 9.80 8.48 -35.10
N TRP A 578 10.64 7.72 -34.39
CA TRP A 578 11.27 8.13 -33.15
C TRP A 578 12.80 8.15 -33.30
N GLU A 579 13.45 9.07 -32.59
CA GLU A 579 14.91 9.11 -32.48
C GLU A 579 15.32 9.07 -31.02
N SER A 580 16.39 8.33 -30.73
CA SER A 580 17.06 8.39 -29.43
C SER A 580 17.86 9.69 -29.37
N ILE A 581 17.66 10.48 -28.33
CA ILE A 581 18.44 11.68 -28.07
C ILE A 581 18.89 11.74 -26.62
N ASP A 582 20.02 12.41 -26.39
CA ASP A 582 20.54 12.70 -25.06
C ASP A 582 20.34 14.18 -24.76
N ASP A 583 19.72 14.48 -23.63
CA ASP A 583 19.57 15.86 -23.16
C ASP A 583 19.83 15.93 -21.64
N HIS A 584 20.87 16.68 -21.27
CA HIS A 584 21.32 16.87 -19.88
C HIS A 584 21.49 15.56 -19.07
N GLY A 585 22.00 14.50 -19.71
CA GLY A 585 22.26 13.21 -19.07
C GLY A 585 21.02 12.32 -18.90
N LYS A 586 19.91 12.68 -19.55
CA LYS A 586 18.72 11.82 -19.69
C LYS A 586 18.57 11.37 -21.14
N HIS A 587 18.21 10.11 -21.34
CA HIS A 587 18.00 9.51 -22.66
C HIS A 587 16.50 9.49 -23.00
N TYR A 588 16.16 9.98 -24.19
CA TYR A 588 14.77 10.14 -24.64
C TYR A 588 14.53 9.49 -26.00
N TYR A 589 13.31 8.99 -26.20
CA TYR A 589 12.72 8.87 -27.52
C TYR A 589 12.00 10.17 -27.89
N SER A 590 12.49 10.87 -28.90
CA SER A 590 11.94 12.12 -29.43
C SER A 590 11.15 11.87 -30.71
N ASN A 591 10.00 12.53 -30.87
CA ASN A 591 9.18 12.39 -32.07
C ASN A 591 9.86 13.03 -33.29
N LYS A 592 10.03 12.29 -34.40
CA LYS A 592 10.58 12.81 -35.67
C LYS A 592 9.51 13.31 -36.62
N GLN A 593 8.27 12.87 -36.45
CA GLN A 593 7.15 13.28 -37.28
C GLN A 593 6.15 14.13 -36.50
N ASN A 594 5.36 14.87 -37.26
CA ASN A 594 4.26 15.66 -36.74
C ASN A 594 3.18 14.77 -36.11
N ILE A 595 2.71 15.13 -34.92
CA ILE A 595 1.59 14.46 -34.24
C ILE A 595 0.35 15.35 -34.32
N GLY A 596 -0.78 14.80 -34.76
CA GLY A 596 -1.99 15.57 -35.04
C GLY A 596 -1.99 16.23 -36.43
N ARG A 597 -2.95 17.12 -36.67
CA ARG A 597 -3.14 17.80 -37.96
C ARG A 597 -3.59 19.25 -37.78
N SER A 598 -3.45 20.05 -38.83
CA SER A 598 -3.85 21.46 -38.82
C SER A 598 -5.36 21.63 -38.94
N GLY A 599 -5.92 22.60 -38.21
CA GLY A 599 -7.29 23.08 -38.40
C GLY A 599 -7.47 24.00 -39.61
N GLY A 600 -6.39 24.32 -40.32
CA GLY A 600 -6.38 25.29 -41.41
C GLY A 600 -6.53 26.71 -40.88
N THR A 601 -7.35 27.53 -41.55
CA THR A 601 -7.63 28.93 -41.18
C THR A 601 -8.86 29.08 -40.28
N LYS A 602 -9.60 28.00 -40.01
CA LYS A 602 -10.78 28.03 -39.14
C LYS A 602 -10.34 28.24 -37.69
N MET A 603 -10.86 29.27 -37.03
CA MET A 603 -10.75 29.37 -35.57
C MET A 603 -11.66 28.34 -34.90
N LEU A 604 -11.09 27.60 -33.95
CA LEU A 604 -11.74 26.55 -33.18
C LEU A 604 -11.88 26.99 -31.73
N SER A 605 -12.98 26.59 -31.10
CA SER A 605 -13.03 26.51 -29.63
C SER A 605 -12.25 25.28 -29.15
N ALA A 606 -11.80 25.28 -27.88
CA ALA A 606 -11.02 24.18 -27.34
C ALA A 606 -11.76 22.83 -27.41
N ASN A 607 -13.09 22.82 -27.21
CA ASN A 607 -13.93 21.62 -27.33
C ASN A 607 -13.95 21.01 -28.75
N GLU A 608 -13.56 21.76 -29.78
CA GLU A 608 -13.56 21.30 -31.17
C GLU A 608 -12.21 20.69 -31.61
N ILE A 609 -11.19 20.64 -30.74
CA ILE A 609 -9.85 20.24 -31.18
C ILE A 609 -9.66 18.72 -31.33
N GLY A 610 -10.46 17.88 -30.69
CA GLY A 610 -10.28 16.41 -30.68
C GLY A 610 -10.02 15.78 -32.06
N PRO A 611 -10.77 16.13 -33.12
CA PRO A 611 -10.49 15.62 -34.47
C PRO A 611 -9.12 16.00 -35.04
N PHE A 612 -8.42 16.99 -34.50
CA PHE A 612 -7.13 17.48 -34.98
C PHE A 612 -5.94 16.95 -34.15
N THR A 613 -6.20 16.16 -33.12
CA THR A 613 -5.18 15.52 -32.28
C THR A 613 -4.96 14.06 -32.67
N SER A 614 -3.81 13.49 -32.30
CA SER A 614 -3.45 12.10 -32.56
C SER A 614 -2.85 11.43 -31.31
N PRO A 615 -3.04 10.12 -31.11
CA PRO A 615 -2.37 9.41 -30.02
C PRO A 615 -0.85 9.35 -30.22
N ILE A 616 -0.12 9.07 -29.14
CA ILE A 616 1.27 8.61 -29.23
C ILE A 616 1.27 7.21 -29.82
N SER A 617 2.03 7.01 -30.90
CA SER A 617 2.04 5.75 -31.64
C SER A 617 3.46 5.30 -31.99
N ALA A 618 3.64 3.97 -32.02
CA ALA A 618 4.79 3.32 -32.63
C ALA A 618 4.31 2.30 -33.68
N ASN A 619 5.03 2.20 -34.80
CA ASN A 619 4.76 1.29 -35.91
C ASN A 619 3.30 1.39 -36.42
N GLY A 620 2.76 2.61 -36.46
CA GLY A 620 1.39 2.89 -36.92
C GLY A 620 0.28 2.49 -35.94
N LYS A 621 0.60 2.09 -34.71
CA LYS A 621 -0.37 1.75 -33.66
C LYS A 621 -0.16 2.60 -32.42
N ALA A 622 -1.26 2.98 -31.75
CA ALA A 622 -1.17 3.67 -30.46
C ALA A 622 -0.41 2.81 -29.45
N ILE A 623 0.45 3.43 -28.65
CA ILE A 623 1.08 2.77 -27.50
C ILE A 623 -0.03 2.34 -26.54
N GLU A 624 0.00 1.08 -26.11
CA GLU A 624 -1.09 0.49 -25.35
C GLU A 624 -1.25 1.22 -24.02
N SER A 625 -0.16 1.40 -23.26
CA SER A 625 -0.09 2.12 -21.96
C SER A 625 -0.69 3.52 -21.99
N TRP A 626 -0.69 4.19 -23.14
CA TRP A 626 -1.16 5.57 -23.29
C TRP A 626 -2.39 5.70 -24.20
N ARG A 627 -3.00 4.56 -24.53
CA ARG A 627 -4.16 4.51 -25.42
C ARG A 627 -5.29 5.36 -24.86
N GLY A 628 -5.91 6.14 -25.76
CA GLY A 628 -7.02 7.02 -25.43
C GLY A 628 -6.61 8.47 -25.23
N LEU A 629 -5.35 8.78 -24.94
CA LEU A 629 -4.87 10.17 -24.98
C LEU A 629 -4.61 10.61 -26.40
N GLN A 630 -4.89 11.88 -26.68
CA GLN A 630 -4.54 12.50 -27.96
C GLN A 630 -3.79 13.80 -27.74
N PHE A 631 -2.84 14.07 -28.65
CA PHE A 631 -1.92 15.20 -28.59
C PHE A 631 -1.97 16.03 -29.88
N GLY A 632 -1.77 17.34 -29.74
CA GLY A 632 -1.63 18.30 -30.83
C GLY A 632 -1.22 19.67 -30.30
N ILE A 633 -1.48 20.74 -31.04
CA ILE A 633 -1.26 22.12 -30.58
C ILE A 633 -2.57 22.89 -30.63
N PHE A 634 -2.95 23.54 -29.51
CA PHE A 634 -4.00 24.55 -29.42
C PHE A 634 -3.43 25.86 -28.86
N VAL A 635 -3.47 26.93 -29.63
CA VAL A 635 -3.08 28.27 -29.14
C VAL A 635 -4.01 29.31 -29.75
N ASN A 636 -4.67 30.10 -28.90
CA ASN A 636 -5.52 31.23 -29.30
C ASN A 636 -6.53 30.85 -30.41
N GLY A 637 -7.22 29.72 -30.24
CA GLY A 637 -8.21 29.24 -31.20
C GLY A 637 -7.65 28.56 -32.46
N ASN A 638 -6.33 28.41 -32.59
CA ASN A 638 -5.71 27.74 -33.74
C ASN A 638 -5.26 26.34 -33.37
N SER A 639 -5.58 25.35 -34.22
CA SER A 639 -5.06 23.99 -34.12
C SER A 639 -3.93 23.75 -35.13
N LYS A 640 -2.81 23.20 -34.66
CA LYS A 640 -1.64 22.83 -35.48
C LYS A 640 -1.16 21.42 -35.11
N PRO A 641 -0.47 20.72 -36.03
CA PRO A 641 0.27 19.53 -35.65
C PRO A 641 1.39 19.90 -34.66
N LEU A 642 1.61 19.02 -33.69
CA LEU A 642 2.76 19.04 -32.80
C LEU A 642 4.01 18.66 -33.60
N SER A 643 4.94 19.59 -33.76
CA SER A 643 6.12 19.37 -34.63
C SER A 643 7.10 18.34 -34.07
N ALA A 644 8.04 17.88 -34.90
CA ALA A 644 9.17 17.07 -34.46
C ALA A 644 9.92 17.71 -33.27
N GLY A 645 10.42 16.88 -32.34
CA GLY A 645 11.19 17.28 -31.15
C GLY A 645 10.38 17.96 -30.05
N LYS A 646 9.04 17.90 -30.11
CA LYS A 646 8.16 18.58 -29.13
C LYS A 646 7.50 17.63 -28.13
N LEU A 647 7.59 16.33 -28.38
CA LEU A 647 7.17 15.28 -27.47
C LEU A 647 8.32 14.30 -27.31
N LEU A 648 8.79 14.16 -26.07
CA LEU A 648 9.93 13.32 -25.74
C LEU A 648 9.56 12.38 -24.60
N ILE A 649 9.99 11.13 -24.66
CA ILE A 649 9.72 10.14 -23.64
C ILE A 649 11.04 9.69 -23.04
N ALA A 650 11.27 10.00 -21.75
CA ALA A 650 12.45 9.50 -21.06
C ALA A 650 12.31 7.99 -20.83
N HIS A 651 13.35 7.22 -21.13
CA HIS A 651 13.31 5.76 -21.00
C HIS A 651 14.24 5.20 -19.90
N ASP A 652 15.13 6.03 -19.34
CA ASP A 652 16.00 5.65 -18.22
C ASP A 652 15.20 5.21 -16.99
N GLU A 653 15.56 4.05 -16.42
CA GLU A 653 14.84 3.49 -15.27
C GLU A 653 14.80 4.47 -14.09
N GLY A 654 13.59 4.72 -13.63
CA GLY A 654 13.28 5.68 -12.57
C GLY A 654 13.35 7.16 -12.96
N GLN A 655 13.77 7.52 -14.17
CA GLN A 655 13.67 8.91 -14.70
C GLN A 655 12.59 9.07 -15.78
N ARG A 656 11.83 8.01 -16.03
CA ARG A 656 10.76 7.96 -17.03
C ARG A 656 9.72 9.04 -16.78
N VAL A 657 9.40 9.79 -17.84
CA VAL A 657 8.44 10.88 -17.84
C VAL A 657 8.13 11.28 -19.29
N LEU A 658 6.93 11.82 -19.55
CA LEU A 658 6.63 12.46 -20.83
C LEU A 658 7.02 13.94 -20.78
N ARG A 659 7.93 14.38 -21.62
CA ARG A 659 8.26 15.79 -21.77
C ARG A 659 7.49 16.41 -22.94
N LEU A 660 6.72 17.43 -22.61
CA LEU A 660 5.98 18.28 -23.52
C LEU A 660 6.78 19.58 -23.71
N ASN A 661 7.38 19.80 -24.88
CA ASN A 661 8.43 20.81 -25.08
C ASN A 661 7.99 22.02 -25.94
N ALA A 662 6.75 22.47 -25.77
CA ALA A 662 6.21 23.66 -26.43
C ALA A 662 5.07 24.29 -25.62
N LYS A 663 4.71 25.52 -25.99
CA LYS A 663 3.47 26.18 -25.57
C LYS A 663 2.29 25.63 -26.38
N GLY A 664 1.16 25.46 -25.70
CA GLY A 664 -0.11 25.07 -26.27
C GLY A 664 -0.18 23.63 -26.70
N ILE A 665 0.65 22.74 -26.16
CA ILE A 665 0.50 21.30 -26.42
C ILE A 665 -0.83 20.89 -25.82
N ALA A 666 -1.78 20.53 -26.67
CA ALA A 666 -3.10 20.09 -26.27
C ALA A 666 -3.02 18.63 -25.86
N ILE A 667 -3.56 18.32 -24.67
CA ILE A 667 -3.80 16.97 -24.18
C ILE A 667 -5.32 16.79 -24.16
N VAL A 668 -5.83 15.93 -25.03
CA VAL A 668 -7.26 15.64 -25.14
C VAL A 668 -7.53 14.28 -24.51
N ILE A 669 -8.50 14.26 -23.59
CA ILE A 669 -9.05 13.05 -22.98
C ILE A 669 -10.45 12.85 -23.56
N PRO A 670 -10.64 11.95 -24.54
CA PRO A 670 -11.90 11.82 -25.24
C PRO A 670 -12.98 11.13 -24.41
N ASN A 671 -14.24 11.48 -24.68
CA ASN A 671 -15.42 10.78 -24.18
C ASN A 671 -15.50 10.64 -22.65
N CYS A 672 -15.08 11.66 -21.91
CA CYS A 672 -15.31 11.72 -20.47
C CYS A 672 -16.81 11.83 -20.15
N LYS A 673 -17.20 11.37 -18.96
CA LYS A 673 -18.57 11.43 -18.44
C LYS A 673 -18.70 12.52 -17.40
N LYS A 674 -19.84 13.21 -17.40
CA LYS A 674 -20.15 14.23 -16.39
C LYS A 674 -19.93 13.67 -14.97
N GLY A 675 -19.26 14.47 -14.15
CA GLY A 675 -18.98 14.13 -12.75
C GLY A 675 -17.74 13.26 -12.53
N GLN A 676 -17.09 12.76 -13.59
CA GLN A 676 -15.75 12.16 -13.47
C GLN A 676 -14.74 13.18 -12.94
N THR A 677 -13.72 12.69 -12.24
CA THR A 677 -12.61 13.51 -11.75
C THR A 677 -11.32 13.14 -12.48
N ILE A 678 -10.53 14.15 -12.84
CA ILE A 678 -9.23 14.02 -13.48
C ILE A 678 -8.18 14.62 -12.55
N THR A 679 -7.18 13.84 -12.19
CA THR A 679 -5.98 14.31 -11.50
C THR A 679 -4.80 14.26 -12.46
N VAL A 680 -3.98 15.31 -12.50
CA VAL A 680 -2.80 15.38 -13.37
C VAL A 680 -1.58 15.79 -12.56
N HIS A 681 -0.48 15.06 -12.74
CA HIS A 681 0.81 15.36 -12.11
C HIS A 681 1.83 15.83 -13.13
N TYR A 682 2.35 17.03 -12.95
CA TYR A 682 3.29 17.66 -13.88
C TYR A 682 4.29 18.59 -13.19
N LYS A 683 5.34 18.99 -13.89
CA LYS A 683 6.38 19.92 -13.41
C LYS A 683 6.94 20.76 -14.55
N SER A 684 7.45 21.96 -14.26
CA SER A 684 8.16 22.76 -15.27
C SER A 684 9.47 22.11 -15.70
N THR A 685 9.79 22.16 -17.00
CA THR A 685 11.09 21.63 -17.49
C THR A 685 12.29 22.47 -17.03
N SER A 686 12.06 23.70 -16.58
CA SER A 686 13.05 24.57 -15.96
C SER A 686 12.69 24.88 -14.52
N LYS A 687 13.67 24.79 -13.61
CA LYS A 687 13.50 25.09 -12.17
C LYS A 687 13.05 26.54 -11.92
N ALA A 688 13.45 27.47 -12.79
CA ALA A 688 13.09 28.89 -12.66
C ALA A 688 11.74 29.23 -13.32
N ALA A 689 11.22 28.36 -14.18
CA ALA A 689 9.95 28.58 -14.86
C ALA A 689 8.80 28.14 -13.97
N LYS A 690 7.67 28.85 -14.05
CA LYS A 690 6.41 28.51 -13.36
C LYS A 690 5.36 28.10 -14.40
N ASN A 691 5.74 27.17 -15.27
CA ASN A 691 4.84 26.63 -16.30
C ASN A 691 3.81 25.71 -15.64
N TYR A 692 2.64 25.60 -16.27
CA TYR A 692 1.52 24.82 -15.78
C TYR A 692 0.62 24.31 -16.91
N LEU A 693 -0.27 23.38 -16.60
CA LEU A 693 -1.36 22.98 -17.49
C LEU A 693 -2.54 23.92 -17.30
N GLN A 694 -3.04 24.48 -18.38
CA GLN A 694 -4.25 25.27 -18.40
C GLN A 694 -5.45 24.36 -18.72
N ALA A 695 -6.51 24.46 -17.94
CA ALA A 695 -7.79 23.80 -18.23
C ALA A 695 -8.57 24.61 -19.27
N GLU A 696 -8.64 24.12 -20.50
CA GLU A 696 -9.23 24.85 -21.63
C GLU A 696 -10.72 24.54 -21.79
N ALA A 697 -11.11 23.28 -21.60
CA ALA A 697 -12.41 22.80 -22.02
C ALA A 697 -12.95 21.65 -21.16
N ASN A 698 -14.27 21.67 -20.94
CA ASN A 698 -15.07 20.67 -20.22
C ASN A 698 -14.61 20.29 -18.79
N VAL A 699 -13.82 21.15 -18.14
CA VAL A 699 -13.36 20.98 -16.76
C VAL A 699 -13.84 22.12 -15.86
N GLU A 700 -14.28 21.76 -14.67
CA GLU A 700 -14.40 22.61 -13.48
C GLU A 700 -13.13 22.37 -12.65
N VAL A 701 -12.36 23.43 -12.39
CA VAL A 701 -11.10 23.33 -11.64
C VAL A 701 -11.44 23.21 -10.16
N LEU A 702 -11.02 22.11 -9.54
CA LEU A 702 -11.13 21.89 -8.10
C LEU A 702 -9.82 22.28 -7.39
N GLN A 703 -8.67 22.02 -8.02
CA GLN A 703 -7.34 22.33 -7.50
C GLN A 703 -6.36 22.54 -8.66
N GLY A 704 -5.41 23.46 -8.50
CA GLY A 704 -4.31 23.64 -9.46
C GLY A 704 -4.75 24.27 -10.80
N PHE A 705 -4.17 23.80 -11.90
CA PHE A 705 -4.31 24.37 -13.25
C PHE A 705 -4.03 25.88 -13.35
N THR A 706 -3.18 26.38 -12.46
CA THR A 706 -2.78 27.78 -12.34
C THR A 706 -1.26 27.88 -12.17
N THR A 707 -0.74 29.12 -12.12
CA THR A 707 0.69 29.37 -11.93
C THR A 707 1.13 28.81 -10.58
N PRO A 708 2.14 27.92 -10.53
CA PRO A 708 2.58 27.31 -9.29
C PRO A 708 3.42 28.29 -8.44
N ASP A 709 3.39 28.09 -7.13
CA ASP A 709 4.25 28.83 -6.20
C ASP A 709 5.72 28.53 -6.42
N ASP A 710 6.05 27.26 -6.68
CA ASP A 710 7.38 26.79 -7.05
C ASP A 710 7.29 25.82 -8.25
N GLY A 711 7.76 26.27 -9.42
CA GLY A 711 7.77 25.44 -10.63
C GLY A 711 8.83 24.34 -10.63
N ALA A 712 9.74 24.32 -9.66
CA ALA A 712 10.68 23.22 -9.45
C ALA A 712 10.02 21.98 -8.83
N LEU A 713 8.83 22.11 -8.25
CA LEU A 713 8.09 21.01 -7.63
C LEU A 713 7.08 20.38 -8.60
N ILE A 714 6.79 19.10 -8.38
CA ILE A 714 5.64 18.43 -8.99
C ILE A 714 4.35 19.08 -8.47
N GLN A 715 3.46 19.38 -9.41
CA GLN A 715 2.16 19.99 -9.20
C GLN A 715 1.07 18.93 -9.31
N GLU A 716 0.10 18.97 -8.39
CA GLU A 716 -1.15 18.21 -8.49
C GLU A 716 -2.26 19.16 -8.92
N SER A 717 -2.93 18.84 -10.04
CA SER A 717 -4.10 19.56 -10.50
C SER A 717 -5.29 18.63 -10.64
N ILE A 718 -6.43 19.03 -10.08
CA ILE A 718 -7.65 18.22 -9.98
C ILE A 718 -8.79 18.98 -10.66
N GLY A 719 -9.45 18.32 -11.61
CA GLY A 719 -10.55 18.87 -12.38
C GLY A 719 -11.74 17.91 -12.41
N LYS A 720 -12.95 18.47 -12.41
CA LYS A 720 -14.20 17.72 -12.53
C LYS A 720 -14.82 17.93 -13.90
N VAL A 721 -15.28 16.85 -14.52
CA VAL A 721 -15.86 16.87 -15.86
C VAL A 721 -17.26 17.49 -15.81
N LYS A 722 -17.45 18.61 -16.54
CA LYS A 722 -18.70 19.40 -16.49
C LYS A 722 -19.86 18.76 -17.23
N ALA A 723 -19.57 18.12 -18.36
CA ALA A 723 -20.54 17.44 -19.23
C ALA A 723 -19.92 16.22 -19.93
N ASP A 724 -20.76 15.33 -20.44
CA ASP A 724 -20.29 14.24 -21.30
C ASP A 724 -19.58 14.83 -22.54
N GLY A 725 -18.35 14.38 -22.80
CA GLY A 725 -17.54 14.87 -23.92
C GLY A 725 -16.05 14.93 -23.60
N ASP A 726 -15.28 15.50 -24.51
CA ASP A 726 -13.82 15.57 -24.40
C ASP A 726 -13.40 16.58 -23.34
N VAL A 727 -12.32 16.28 -22.61
CA VAL A 727 -11.60 17.23 -21.77
C VAL A 727 -10.32 17.66 -22.46
N VAL A 728 -9.98 18.95 -22.36
CA VAL A 728 -8.79 19.51 -23.00
C VAL A 728 -7.97 20.32 -22.01
N PHE A 729 -6.69 19.99 -21.93
CA PHE A 729 -5.65 20.76 -21.26
C PHE A 729 -4.64 21.28 -22.26
N THR A 730 -4.01 22.41 -21.98
CA THR A 730 -2.88 22.93 -22.78
C THR A 730 -1.69 23.26 -21.90
N THR A 731 -0.48 23.08 -22.42
CA THR A 731 0.73 23.52 -21.73
C THR A 731 0.91 25.04 -21.87
N THR A 732 1.26 25.75 -20.80
CA THR A 732 1.66 27.16 -20.94
C THR A 732 3.05 27.30 -21.56
N ASN A 733 3.93 26.33 -21.31
CA ASN A 733 5.21 26.11 -21.99
C ASN A 733 5.74 24.70 -21.62
N GLY A 734 7.05 24.46 -21.73
CA GLY A 734 7.68 23.17 -21.44
C GLY A 734 7.30 22.56 -20.08
N LEU A 735 6.75 21.33 -20.10
CA LEU A 735 6.38 20.54 -18.92
C LEU A 735 6.91 19.11 -19.00
N PHE A 736 7.21 18.55 -17.84
CA PHE A 736 7.26 17.11 -17.59
C PHE A 736 5.87 16.67 -17.10
N LEU A 737 5.27 15.68 -17.74
CA LEU A 737 3.99 15.07 -17.39
C LEU A 737 4.25 13.65 -16.87
N PHE A 738 3.91 13.41 -15.61
CA PHE A 738 4.18 12.14 -14.93
C PHE A 738 3.01 11.18 -15.08
N ASP A 739 1.80 11.62 -14.75
CA ASP A 739 0.61 10.81 -14.92
C ASP A 739 -0.68 11.64 -15.08
N ILE A 740 -1.72 10.97 -15.59
CA ILE A 740 -3.11 11.46 -15.62
C ILE A 740 -4.01 10.34 -15.07
N ILE A 741 -4.75 10.61 -13.99
CA ILE A 741 -5.67 9.69 -13.34
C ILE A 741 -7.12 10.08 -13.65
N LEU A 742 -7.93 9.18 -14.20
CA LEU A 742 -9.38 9.38 -14.40
C LEU A 742 -10.21 8.49 -13.46
N LYS A 743 -11.08 9.13 -12.69
CA LYS A 743 -12.00 8.50 -11.73
C LYS A 743 -13.45 8.71 -12.15
N ASP A 744 -14.33 7.76 -11.84
CA ASP A 744 -15.77 7.88 -12.01
C ASP A 744 -16.39 8.89 -11.03
N ALA A 745 -17.69 9.14 -11.17
CA ALA A 745 -18.41 10.08 -10.32
C ALA A 745 -18.47 9.68 -8.83
N MET A 746 -18.10 8.43 -8.51
CA MET A 746 -17.99 7.92 -7.13
C MET A 746 -16.54 7.95 -6.62
N GLY A 747 -15.60 8.49 -7.41
CA GLY A 747 -14.18 8.56 -7.06
C GLY A 747 -13.39 7.27 -7.34
N LYS A 748 -13.97 6.28 -8.03
CA LYS A 748 -13.27 5.04 -8.37
C LYS A 748 -12.50 5.18 -9.68
N PRO A 749 -11.20 4.80 -9.75
CA PRO A 749 -10.47 4.78 -11.02
C PRO A 749 -11.16 3.95 -12.10
N ILE A 750 -11.27 4.48 -13.32
CA ILE A 750 -11.97 3.80 -14.43
C ILE A 750 -10.98 2.96 -15.23
N PRO A 751 -11.26 1.72 -15.64
CA PRO A 751 -10.37 1.01 -16.58
C PRO A 751 -10.21 1.74 -17.92
N ALA A 752 -8.98 2.04 -18.35
CA ALA A 752 -8.63 2.23 -19.76
C ALA A 752 -8.13 0.87 -20.20
N GLY A 753 -8.63 0.37 -21.33
CA GLY A 753 -8.39 -1.01 -21.74
C GLY A 753 -6.90 -1.34 -21.88
N ILE A 754 -6.31 -1.87 -20.80
CA ILE A 754 -5.10 -2.69 -20.76
C ILE A 754 -5.16 -3.56 -19.49
N THR A 755 -6.17 -4.41 -19.42
CA THR A 755 -6.05 -5.65 -18.65
C THR A 755 -5.90 -6.74 -19.68
N ASN A 756 -4.66 -7.01 -20.10
CA ASN A 756 -4.22 -8.32 -20.60
C ASN A 756 -2.76 -8.38 -21.10
N HIS A 757 -1.84 -7.50 -20.67
CA HIS A 757 -0.43 -7.89 -20.70
C HIS A 757 -0.14 -8.82 -19.52
N LYS A 758 -0.47 -10.10 -19.69
CA LYS A 758 0.40 -11.15 -19.13
C LYS A 758 1.79 -10.78 -19.62
N LEU A 759 2.70 -10.43 -18.72
CA LEU A 759 4.12 -10.27 -19.02
C LEU A 759 4.55 -11.45 -19.88
N GLN A 760 4.69 -11.26 -21.20
CA GLN A 760 5.36 -12.26 -22.02
C GLN A 760 6.83 -12.12 -21.70
N GLN A 761 7.23 -12.93 -20.73
CA GLN A 761 8.59 -13.15 -20.31
C GLN A 761 9.49 -13.29 -21.54
N LYS A 762 10.41 -12.34 -21.75
CA LYS A 762 11.67 -12.69 -22.41
C LYS A 762 12.34 -13.69 -21.50
N LYS A 763 12.21 -14.98 -21.83
CA LYS A 763 13.03 -16.05 -21.27
C LYS A 763 14.49 -15.65 -21.46
N ALA A 764 15.14 -15.15 -20.42
CA ALA A 764 16.56 -15.37 -20.29
C ALA A 764 16.73 -16.89 -20.19
N GLN A 765 17.11 -17.55 -21.30
CA GLN A 765 17.49 -18.95 -21.28
C GLN A 765 18.82 -19.09 -20.54
N VAL A 766 18.77 -19.03 -19.22
CA VAL A 766 19.75 -19.69 -18.38
C VAL A 766 19.08 -21.00 -17.98
N SER A 767 19.41 -22.09 -18.67
CA SER A 767 18.81 -23.39 -18.39
C SER A 767 19.24 -23.85 -16.99
N MET A 768 18.43 -23.54 -15.98
CA MET A 768 18.64 -24.03 -14.62
C MET A 768 18.15 -25.47 -14.53
N THR A 769 18.92 -26.28 -13.84
CA THR A 769 18.66 -27.72 -13.67
C THR A 769 18.32 -28.00 -12.21
N TYR A 770 17.24 -28.73 -11.98
CA TYR A 770 16.76 -29.07 -10.64
C TYR A 770 16.69 -30.59 -10.46
N ASN A 771 16.92 -31.12 -9.27
CA ASN A 771 16.59 -32.52 -8.99
C ASN A 771 15.06 -32.69 -8.82
N LEU A 772 14.61 -33.94 -8.63
CA LEU A 772 13.18 -34.24 -8.44
C LEU A 772 12.60 -33.70 -7.12
N GLN A 773 13.46 -33.21 -6.23
CA GLN A 773 13.10 -32.55 -4.98
C GLN A 773 13.05 -31.02 -5.13
N GLY A 774 13.19 -30.49 -6.36
CA GLY A 774 13.11 -29.06 -6.65
C GLY A 774 14.37 -28.27 -6.24
N GLN A 775 15.45 -28.94 -5.85
CA GLN A 775 16.71 -28.29 -5.47
C GLN A 775 17.55 -28.03 -6.72
N ARG A 776 18.15 -26.84 -6.82
CA ARG A 776 19.07 -26.52 -7.92
C ARG A 776 20.29 -27.44 -7.86
N VAL A 777 20.64 -28.03 -9.00
CA VAL A 777 21.80 -28.91 -9.13
C VAL A 777 22.71 -28.45 -10.27
N GLY A 778 24.03 -28.59 -10.06
CA GLY A 778 25.03 -28.28 -11.08
C GLY A 778 25.20 -29.41 -12.10
N LYS A 779 26.05 -29.19 -13.11
CA LYS A 779 26.38 -30.18 -14.17
C LYS A 779 27.02 -31.48 -13.63
N SER A 780 27.53 -31.47 -12.40
CA SER A 780 28.15 -32.63 -11.74
C SER A 780 27.15 -33.61 -11.13
N PHE A 781 25.87 -33.24 -11.00
CA PHE A 781 24.84 -34.13 -10.46
C PHE A 781 24.47 -35.20 -11.50
N LYS A 782 24.50 -36.48 -11.10
CA LYS A 782 24.09 -37.62 -11.93
C LYS A 782 22.74 -38.14 -11.47
N GLY A 783 21.76 -38.15 -12.37
CA GLY A 783 20.40 -38.60 -12.04
C GLY A 783 19.33 -37.94 -12.88
N ILE A 784 18.06 -38.18 -12.52
CA ILE A 784 16.93 -37.53 -13.16
C ILE A 784 16.85 -36.09 -12.66
N VAL A 785 16.85 -35.15 -13.61
CA VAL A 785 16.76 -33.72 -13.36
C VAL A 785 15.66 -33.10 -14.19
N ILE A 786 15.20 -31.92 -13.78
CA ILE A 786 14.24 -31.10 -14.50
C ILE A 786 15.01 -29.90 -15.06
N GLN A 787 15.10 -29.82 -16.38
CA GLN A 787 15.68 -28.69 -17.09
C GLN A 787 14.64 -28.15 -18.08
N ASN A 788 14.34 -26.86 -18.02
CA ASN A 788 13.30 -26.21 -18.84
C ASN A 788 11.93 -26.95 -18.77
N GLY A 789 11.57 -27.46 -17.59
CA GLY A 789 10.30 -28.17 -17.37
C GLY A 789 10.23 -29.60 -17.92
N LYS A 790 11.34 -30.15 -18.43
CA LYS A 790 11.41 -31.53 -18.92
C LYS A 790 12.29 -32.39 -18.02
N LYS A 791 11.81 -33.59 -17.68
CA LYS A 791 12.63 -34.62 -17.03
C LYS A 791 13.67 -35.11 -18.05
N ILE A 792 14.95 -34.98 -17.70
CA ILE A 792 16.07 -35.50 -18.47
C ILE A 792 17.00 -36.28 -17.54
N ILE A 793 17.78 -37.21 -18.09
CA ILE A 793 18.82 -37.92 -17.33
C ILE A 793 20.13 -37.17 -17.54
N GLN A 794 20.62 -36.54 -16.49
CA GLN A 794 21.95 -35.92 -16.49
C GLN A 794 22.99 -36.99 -16.20
N LYS A 795 23.85 -37.26 -17.20
CA LYS A 795 24.81 -38.39 -17.21
C LYS A 795 26.13 -38.07 -16.52
#